data_AF-A0A831K621-F1
#
_entry.id   AF-A0A831K621-F1
#
_cell.length_a   1.000
_cell.length_b   1.000
_cell.length_c   1.000
_cell.angle_alpha   90.00
_cell.angle_beta   90.00
_cell.angle_gamma   90.00
#
_symmetry.space_group_name_H-M   'P 1'
#
loop_
_entity.id
_entity.type
_entity.pdbx_description
1 polymer ?
#
loop_
_entity_poly.entity_id
_entity_poly.type
_entity_poly.pdbx_seq_one_letter_code
_entity_poly.pdbx_strand_id
1 'polypeptide(L)'
;MKTHEPPEDLPEPELTENAMIVLKRRYLQKDPSGEVVETPKQLFWRVAKVIAEADKAYDENADVVALAREFYTMMVSKDFIPNSPTLMNAGTPLGQLSACFVLPIEDSMEGIFETLKNTAKIHQSGGGTGFSFSRIRPKGDLVRSTMGVASGPVSFIKVYDAATEAVKQGGRRRGANMGILRVDHPDILEFITCKDKEGEIKNFNLSVAITDEFMEAYKKDGEYPLVNPRTGEVVKRLRAREVFDLIAKMAHKNGEPGVVFIDTINKHNPTPHVGEIESTNPCGEQPLLPYESCNLGSINVSNFVKEGKIDYARLKEIVWKAVHFLDNVIDVNHFPLKEIGENTKALRKVGLGIMGWADLLVKMRIPYDSEEAVKLAEELMGFIDREAKEASRKLAEIRGPFPRFEGSVYDRRGEPPIRNATVTTIAPTGTISIIAGCSSGIEPIFALAFERHVLDRDRLLEIHPLFREALEERGIYSKELIKRVLEEGSIRNFSDVPEDLRRIFVTALDIAPEWHVMMQAAFQQHVDNAVSKTINFPNNATVDDIKKSYLMAYELGCKGLTVYRDGSREEQVLNRLKRLREKKKEGRYIKPRPRPAVMQGVTGKIKVGCGNLYITINYDDEGPFEVFSSLGKAGGCAAAQIEAISRLVSLGLRSGIDPFQIVRQLKGIRCPIPIKIGPGQGEILSCPDAIGRALERFMLGKPISFQEEVLGHTLDRFTKEENSSEESERGTSEMSEPETAGHSSREEEIFHVGVCPECGSPLKYKEGCDYCPVCFYTKCE
;
A
#
# COMPACT_ATOMS: atom_id res chain seq x y z
N MET A 1 3.51 11.66 -31.64
CA MET A 1 3.33 12.45 -30.40
C MET A 1 2.73 13.84 -30.61
N LYS A 2 2.87 14.53 -31.77
CA LYS A 2 2.25 15.86 -32.02
C LYS A 2 0.70 15.88 -32.20
N THR A 3 -0.02 14.80 -31.92
CA THR A 3 -1.43 14.61 -32.35
C THR A 3 -2.50 15.03 -31.34
N HIS A 4 -2.11 15.48 -30.14
CA HIS A 4 -3.00 15.78 -29.03
C HIS A 4 -2.68 17.13 -28.36
N GLU A 5 -2.25 18.13 -29.13
CA GLU A 5 -2.21 19.50 -28.61
C GLU A 5 -3.66 19.98 -28.34
N PRO A 6 -3.93 20.57 -27.16
CA PRO A 6 -5.23 21.11 -26.80
C PRO A 6 -5.49 22.42 -27.56
N PRO A 7 -6.72 22.65 -28.08
CA PRO A 7 -7.13 23.96 -28.54
C PRO A 7 -6.84 25.05 -27.50
N GLU A 8 -6.31 26.19 -27.95
CA GLU A 8 -5.85 27.27 -27.07
C GLU A 8 -6.99 27.84 -26.21
N ASP A 9 -8.23 27.82 -26.73
CA ASP A 9 -9.47 28.29 -26.10
C ASP A 9 -9.95 27.43 -24.91
N LEU A 10 -9.38 26.24 -24.69
CA LEU A 10 -9.79 25.38 -23.59
C LEU A 10 -9.40 25.94 -22.21
N PRO A 11 -10.28 25.89 -21.20
CA PRO A 11 -9.96 26.34 -19.85
C PRO A 11 -8.86 25.49 -19.21
N GLU A 12 -8.01 26.12 -18.39
CA GLU A 12 -7.01 25.41 -17.59
C GLU A 12 -7.66 24.68 -16.40
N PRO A 13 -7.20 23.47 -16.03
CA PRO A 13 -7.75 22.73 -14.90
C PRO A 13 -7.28 23.24 -13.54
N GLU A 14 -8.23 23.72 -12.73
CA GLU A 14 -8.00 24.12 -11.34
C GLU A 14 -7.91 22.90 -10.41
N LEU A 15 -6.67 22.56 -10.03
CA LEU A 15 -6.34 21.34 -9.28
C LEU A 15 -5.63 21.66 -7.97
N THR A 16 -5.91 20.89 -6.92
CA THR A 16 -5.21 20.99 -5.63
C THR A 16 -3.76 20.52 -5.76
N GLU A 17 -2.89 20.94 -4.83
CA GLU A 17 -1.51 20.47 -4.77
C GLU A 17 -1.43 18.93 -4.72
N ASN A 18 -2.31 18.30 -3.93
CA ASN A 18 -2.43 16.85 -3.84
C ASN A 18 -2.85 16.19 -5.15
N ALA A 19 -3.83 16.75 -5.87
CA ALA A 19 -4.20 16.30 -7.20
C ALA A 19 -2.98 16.38 -8.14
N MET A 20 -2.24 17.49 -8.13
CA MET A 20 -1.03 17.68 -8.93
C MET A 20 0.09 16.69 -8.61
N ILE A 21 0.33 16.38 -7.33
CA ILE A 21 1.30 15.35 -6.90
C ILE A 21 0.87 13.97 -7.41
N VAL A 22 -0.42 13.63 -7.30
CA VAL A 22 -0.98 12.37 -7.79
C VAL A 22 -0.86 12.26 -9.31
N LEU A 23 -1.20 13.32 -10.06
CA LEU A 23 -1.09 13.38 -11.52
C LEU A 23 0.37 13.21 -11.99
N LYS A 24 1.31 14.02 -11.48
CA LYS A 24 2.75 13.93 -11.82
C LYS A 24 3.36 12.55 -11.52
N ARG A 25 2.88 11.88 -10.46
CA ARG A 25 3.41 10.57 -10.05
C ARG A 25 2.86 9.40 -10.86
N ARG A 26 1.60 9.47 -11.32
CA ARG A 26 0.87 8.29 -11.84
C ARG A 26 0.24 8.43 -13.22
N TYR A 27 -0.12 9.65 -13.66
CA TYR A 27 -1.02 9.85 -14.80
C TYR A 27 -0.41 10.63 -15.95
N LEU A 28 0.34 11.70 -15.66
CA LEU A 28 0.98 12.52 -16.68
C LEU A 28 2.05 11.68 -17.39
N GLN A 29 2.06 11.73 -18.72
CA GLN A 29 3.08 11.02 -19.50
C GLN A 29 4.48 11.51 -19.17
N LYS A 30 5.41 10.55 -19.25
CA LYS A 30 6.83 10.74 -18.97
C LYS A 30 7.64 10.30 -20.17
N ASP A 31 8.77 10.96 -20.39
CA ASP A 31 9.74 10.56 -21.40
C ASP A 31 10.58 9.34 -20.93
N PRO A 32 11.50 8.81 -21.76
CA PRO A 32 12.38 7.70 -21.37
C PRO A 32 13.35 8.01 -20.23
N SER A 33 13.59 9.28 -19.88
CA SER A 33 14.39 9.68 -18.71
C SER A 33 13.58 9.68 -17.41
N GLY A 34 12.24 9.68 -17.52
CA GLY A 34 11.30 9.68 -16.39
C GLY A 34 10.74 11.06 -16.06
N GLU A 35 11.13 12.10 -16.79
CA GLU A 35 10.65 13.47 -16.64
C GLU A 35 9.24 13.64 -17.21
N VAL A 36 8.45 14.52 -16.57
CA VAL A 36 7.04 14.73 -16.94
C VAL A 36 6.95 15.66 -18.15
N VAL A 37 6.36 15.16 -19.24
CA VAL A 37 6.25 15.88 -20.53
C VAL A 37 4.82 16.23 -20.92
N GLU A 38 3.85 15.96 -20.04
CA GLU A 38 2.43 16.23 -20.25
C GLU A 38 1.89 17.13 -19.14
N THR A 39 1.12 18.17 -19.52
CA THR A 39 0.37 19.02 -18.58
C THR A 39 -1.00 18.41 -18.25
N PRO A 40 -1.65 18.77 -17.13
CA PRO A 40 -3.01 18.31 -16.83
C PRO A 40 -4.04 18.64 -17.93
N LYS A 41 -3.92 19.79 -18.59
CA LYS A 41 -4.74 20.18 -19.76
C LYS A 41 -4.51 19.22 -20.94
N GLN A 42 -3.25 18.88 -21.25
CA GLN A 42 -2.93 17.88 -22.27
C GLN A 42 -3.44 16.48 -21.91
N LEU A 43 -3.34 16.06 -20.65
CA LEU A 43 -3.89 14.78 -20.15
C LEU A 43 -5.40 14.70 -20.39
N PHE A 44 -6.18 15.67 -19.91
CA PHE A 44 -7.64 15.64 -20.06
C PHE A 44 -8.06 15.75 -21.52
N TRP A 45 -7.34 16.54 -22.34
CA TRP A 45 -7.62 16.64 -23.77
C TRP A 45 -7.30 15.35 -24.54
N ARG A 46 -6.15 14.71 -24.26
CA ARG A 46 -5.80 13.39 -24.82
C ARG A 46 -6.90 12.37 -24.54
N VAL A 47 -7.34 12.29 -23.28
CA VAL A 47 -8.41 11.37 -22.87
C VAL A 47 -9.71 11.71 -23.60
N ALA A 48 -10.18 12.96 -23.52
CA ALA A 48 -11.44 13.38 -24.13
C ALA A 48 -11.48 13.13 -25.64
N LYS A 49 -10.42 13.49 -26.37
CA LYS A 49 -10.31 13.28 -27.82
C LYS A 49 -10.34 11.80 -28.19
N VAL A 50 -9.55 10.95 -27.52
CA VAL A 50 -9.50 9.51 -27.83
C VAL A 50 -10.83 8.82 -27.54
N ILE A 51 -11.57 9.23 -26.50
CA ILE A 51 -12.90 8.68 -26.24
C ILE A 51 -13.94 9.23 -27.23
N ALA A 52 -13.85 10.49 -27.66
CA ALA A 52 -14.75 11.06 -28.67
C ALA A 52 -14.55 10.45 -30.08
N GLU A 53 -13.34 9.95 -30.41
CA GLU A 53 -13.06 9.29 -31.68
C GLU A 53 -13.89 8.02 -31.93
N ALA A 54 -14.49 7.42 -30.88
CA ALA A 54 -15.39 6.27 -31.00
C ALA A 54 -16.67 6.55 -31.82
N ASP A 55 -17.21 7.77 -31.79
CA ASP A 55 -18.46 8.11 -32.48
C ASP A 55 -18.37 7.96 -34.01
N LYS A 56 -17.16 8.06 -34.58
CA LYS A 56 -16.90 7.81 -36.01
C LYS A 56 -17.21 6.40 -36.48
N ALA A 57 -17.34 5.44 -35.57
CA ALA A 57 -17.79 4.08 -35.90
C ALA A 57 -19.31 3.99 -36.12
N TYR A 58 -20.07 5.04 -35.78
CA TYR A 58 -21.54 5.09 -35.85
C TYR A 58 -22.05 6.24 -36.75
N ASP A 59 -21.31 7.35 -36.84
CA ASP A 59 -21.53 8.43 -37.80
C ASP A 59 -20.19 8.94 -38.34
N GLU A 60 -19.93 8.75 -39.65
CA GLU A 60 -18.70 9.21 -40.30
C GLU A 60 -18.51 10.74 -40.23
N ASN A 61 -19.61 11.49 -40.06
CA ASN A 61 -19.62 12.95 -39.95
C ASN A 61 -19.60 13.47 -38.50
N ALA A 62 -19.46 12.59 -37.51
CA ALA A 62 -19.48 12.97 -36.10
C ALA A 62 -18.43 14.05 -35.78
N ASP A 63 -18.86 15.15 -35.15
CA ASP A 63 -17.97 16.20 -34.66
C ASP A 63 -17.25 15.76 -33.38
N VAL A 64 -16.20 14.97 -33.59
CA VAL A 64 -15.27 14.49 -32.56
C VAL A 64 -14.66 15.66 -31.77
N VAL A 65 -14.49 16.84 -32.36
CA VAL A 65 -13.87 17.98 -31.66
C VAL A 65 -14.86 18.64 -30.71
N ALA A 66 -16.12 18.81 -31.12
CA ALA A 66 -17.19 19.27 -30.24
C ALA A 66 -17.41 18.29 -29.08
N LEU A 67 -17.56 16.99 -29.36
CA LEU A 67 -17.73 15.97 -28.33
C LEU A 67 -16.53 15.89 -27.38
N ALA A 68 -15.30 16.00 -27.90
CA ALA A 68 -14.10 16.08 -27.07
C ALA A 68 -14.07 17.34 -26.19
N ARG A 69 -14.57 18.49 -26.66
CA ARG A 69 -14.71 19.70 -25.82
C ARG A 69 -15.69 19.46 -24.67
N GLU A 70 -16.80 18.76 -24.91
CA GLU A 70 -17.75 18.40 -23.85
C GLU A 70 -17.15 17.44 -22.81
N PHE A 71 -16.54 16.34 -23.28
CA PHE A 71 -15.86 15.37 -22.42
C PHE A 71 -14.70 16.01 -21.62
N TYR A 72 -13.93 16.91 -22.23
CA TYR A 72 -12.90 17.70 -21.56
C TYR A 72 -13.51 18.58 -20.46
N THR A 73 -14.59 19.29 -20.77
CA THR A 73 -15.25 20.22 -19.84
C THR A 73 -15.70 19.51 -18.57
N MET A 74 -16.33 18.32 -18.67
CA MET A 74 -16.76 17.55 -17.48
C MET A 74 -15.61 17.10 -16.57
N MET A 75 -14.43 16.81 -17.14
CA MET A 75 -13.25 16.45 -16.36
C MET A 75 -12.60 17.66 -15.70
N VAL A 76 -12.56 18.81 -16.40
CA VAL A 76 -11.97 20.06 -15.90
C VAL A 76 -12.84 20.73 -14.83
N SER A 77 -14.16 20.72 -14.99
CA SER A 77 -15.09 21.13 -13.92
C SER A 77 -15.09 20.17 -12.73
N LYS A 78 -14.47 18.98 -12.88
CA LYS A 78 -14.45 17.87 -11.92
C LYS A 78 -15.84 17.27 -11.66
N ASP A 79 -16.79 17.51 -12.57
CA ASP A 79 -18.14 16.94 -12.50
C ASP A 79 -18.14 15.43 -12.74
N PHE A 80 -17.27 14.94 -13.63
CA PHE A 80 -17.09 13.51 -13.91
C PHE A 80 -15.61 13.20 -14.14
N ILE A 81 -15.09 12.15 -13.49
CA ILE A 81 -13.73 11.64 -13.72
C ILE A 81 -13.81 10.13 -14.04
N PRO A 82 -13.22 9.65 -15.17
CA PRO A 82 -13.18 8.24 -15.51
C PRO A 82 -12.15 7.47 -14.66
N ASN A 83 -12.24 6.14 -14.67
CA ASN A 83 -11.33 5.31 -13.88
C ASN A 83 -9.85 5.49 -14.24
N SER A 84 -8.96 5.12 -13.32
CA SER A 84 -7.53 5.40 -13.46
C SER A 84 -6.88 4.85 -14.74
N PRO A 85 -7.15 3.60 -15.20
CA PRO A 85 -6.66 3.11 -16.50
C PRO A 85 -7.02 4.01 -17.69
N THR A 86 -8.25 4.52 -17.81
CA THR A 86 -8.64 5.46 -18.87
C THR A 86 -7.74 6.70 -18.91
N LEU A 87 -7.51 7.34 -17.76
CA LEU A 87 -6.64 8.51 -17.66
C LEU A 87 -5.17 8.17 -18.02
N MET A 88 -4.67 7.04 -17.51
CA MET A 88 -3.29 6.58 -17.70
C MET A 88 -2.98 6.17 -19.15
N ASN A 89 -3.93 5.49 -19.81
CA ASN A 89 -3.65 4.68 -20.98
C ASN A 89 -4.33 5.15 -22.29
N ALA A 90 -5.36 6.01 -22.25
CA ALA A 90 -6.01 6.52 -23.46
C ALA A 90 -5.00 7.23 -24.38
N GLY A 91 -4.92 6.84 -25.64
CA GLY A 91 -3.94 7.38 -26.60
C GLY A 91 -2.48 6.95 -26.37
N THR A 92 -2.25 5.95 -25.51
CA THR A 92 -0.92 5.34 -25.32
C THR A 92 -0.85 3.96 -26.00
N PRO A 93 0.36 3.42 -26.28
CA PRO A 93 0.49 2.08 -26.88
C PRO A 93 -0.16 0.94 -26.09
N LEU A 94 -0.31 1.07 -24.76
CA LEU A 94 -1.01 0.06 -23.95
C LEU A 94 -2.52 0.07 -24.20
N GLY A 95 -3.13 1.25 -24.40
CA GLY A 95 -4.53 1.44 -24.81
C GLY A 95 -5.63 0.81 -23.93
N GLN A 96 -5.30 0.18 -22.81
CA GLN A 96 -6.24 -0.58 -21.98
C GLN A 96 -6.95 0.35 -20.96
N LEU A 97 -8.29 0.41 -21.01
CA LEU A 97 -9.07 1.47 -20.33
C LEU A 97 -10.01 0.99 -19.20
N SER A 98 -10.29 -0.31 -19.10
CA SER A 98 -11.13 -0.92 -18.04
C SER A 98 -10.36 -1.06 -16.71
N ALA A 99 -11.02 -0.85 -15.57
CA ALA A 99 -10.40 -1.08 -14.26
C ALA A 99 -10.59 -2.50 -13.70
N CYS A 100 -11.67 -3.17 -14.10
CA CYS A 100 -12.18 -4.36 -13.42
C CYS A 100 -12.32 -5.53 -14.39
N PHE A 101 -11.93 -6.72 -13.94
CA PHE A 101 -11.94 -7.95 -14.72
C PHE A 101 -12.29 -9.14 -13.81
N VAL A 102 -12.94 -10.17 -14.36
CA VAL A 102 -13.09 -11.49 -13.70
C VAL A 102 -12.60 -12.58 -14.66
N LEU A 103 -11.82 -13.54 -14.15
CA LEU A 103 -11.35 -14.70 -14.90
C LEU A 103 -11.83 -16.00 -14.22
N PRO A 104 -12.19 -17.04 -15.00
CA PRO A 104 -12.50 -18.35 -14.44
C PRO A 104 -11.21 -19.05 -14.01
N ILE A 105 -11.32 -19.96 -13.03
CA ILE A 105 -10.25 -20.92 -12.73
C ILE A 105 -10.82 -22.32 -12.94
N GLU A 106 -10.40 -22.97 -14.03
CA GLU A 106 -10.80 -24.35 -14.31
C GLU A 106 -9.99 -25.36 -13.49
N ASP A 107 -10.59 -26.50 -13.14
CA ASP A 107 -10.00 -27.55 -12.29
C ASP A 107 -8.96 -28.43 -13.03
N SER A 108 -7.98 -27.78 -13.65
CA SER A 108 -6.84 -28.42 -14.33
C SER A 108 -5.58 -27.56 -14.18
N MET A 109 -4.40 -28.19 -14.19
CA MET A 109 -3.13 -27.45 -14.09
C MET A 109 -2.94 -26.48 -15.27
N GLU A 110 -3.41 -26.83 -16.46
CA GLU A 110 -3.37 -25.96 -17.63
C GLU A 110 -4.28 -24.74 -17.44
N GLY A 111 -5.53 -24.93 -17.02
CA GLY A 111 -6.47 -23.83 -16.76
C GLY A 111 -6.00 -22.90 -15.63
N ILE A 112 -5.50 -23.47 -14.52
CA ILE A 112 -4.96 -22.71 -13.39
C ILE A 112 -3.78 -21.82 -13.82
N PHE A 113 -2.85 -22.32 -14.63
CA PHE A 113 -1.66 -21.55 -15.01
C PHE A 113 -1.88 -20.66 -16.25
N GLU A 114 -2.82 -20.99 -17.14
CA GLU A 114 -3.24 -20.09 -18.21
C GLU A 114 -3.97 -18.87 -17.63
N THR A 115 -4.88 -19.07 -16.65
CA THR A 115 -5.51 -17.95 -15.93
C THR A 115 -4.48 -17.10 -15.17
N LEU A 116 -3.41 -17.69 -14.63
CA LEU A 116 -2.32 -16.95 -13.98
C LEU A 116 -1.53 -16.08 -14.98
N LYS A 117 -1.20 -16.63 -16.15
CA LYS A 117 -0.58 -15.91 -17.28
C LYS A 117 -1.46 -14.77 -17.78
N ASN A 118 -2.76 -15.00 -17.86
CA ASN A 118 -3.75 -14.01 -18.26
C ASN A 118 -3.90 -12.89 -17.21
N THR A 119 -3.87 -13.25 -15.92
CA THR A 119 -3.80 -12.30 -14.80
C THR A 119 -2.58 -11.38 -14.92
N ALA A 120 -1.40 -11.93 -15.19
CA ALA A 120 -0.17 -11.14 -15.34
C ALA A 120 -0.27 -10.10 -16.47
N LYS A 121 -0.91 -10.42 -17.61
CA LYS A 121 -1.17 -9.46 -18.71
C LYS A 121 -2.15 -8.34 -18.32
N ILE A 122 -3.18 -8.67 -17.55
CA ILE A 122 -4.16 -7.69 -17.06
C ILE A 122 -3.49 -6.75 -16.04
N HIS A 123 -2.69 -7.31 -15.12
CA HIS A 123 -1.92 -6.50 -14.16
C HIS A 123 -0.87 -5.65 -14.86
N GLN A 124 -0.20 -6.14 -15.91
CA GLN A 124 0.74 -5.37 -16.72
C GLN A 124 0.12 -4.11 -17.36
N SER A 125 -1.17 -4.16 -17.72
CA SER A 125 -1.92 -3.02 -18.28
C SER A 125 -2.61 -2.14 -17.22
N GLY A 126 -2.80 -2.66 -16.00
CA GLY A 126 -3.26 -1.89 -14.83
C GLY A 126 -4.68 -2.21 -14.37
N GLY A 127 -5.27 -3.30 -14.86
CA GLY A 127 -6.52 -3.86 -14.37
C GLY A 127 -6.35 -4.59 -13.04
N GLY A 128 -7.45 -4.66 -12.28
CA GLY A 128 -7.59 -5.56 -11.13
C GLY A 128 -8.47 -6.77 -11.49
N THR A 129 -8.17 -7.95 -10.94
CA THR A 129 -8.76 -9.24 -11.35
C THR A 129 -9.52 -9.93 -10.22
N GLY A 130 -10.66 -10.50 -10.54
CA GLY A 130 -11.44 -11.36 -9.65
C GLY A 130 -11.44 -12.82 -10.08
N PHE A 131 -11.54 -13.72 -9.12
CA PHE A 131 -11.55 -15.16 -9.33
C PHE A 131 -12.58 -15.86 -8.44
N SER A 132 -13.24 -16.89 -8.99
CA SER A 132 -13.91 -17.93 -8.21
C SER A 132 -12.96 -19.11 -8.14
N PHE A 133 -12.54 -19.49 -6.93
CA PHE A 133 -11.79 -20.73 -6.70
C PHE A 133 -12.72 -21.93 -6.46
N SER A 134 -14.04 -21.73 -6.51
CA SER A 134 -15.07 -22.71 -6.12
C SER A 134 -15.16 -23.93 -7.03
N ARG A 135 -14.61 -23.84 -8.26
CA ARG A 135 -14.49 -24.96 -9.21
C ARG A 135 -13.35 -25.91 -8.87
N ILE A 136 -12.31 -25.45 -8.16
CA ILE A 136 -11.12 -26.25 -7.83
C ILE A 136 -11.50 -27.36 -6.85
N ARG A 137 -11.10 -28.60 -7.14
CA ARG A 137 -11.36 -29.75 -6.27
C ARG A 137 -10.71 -29.57 -4.89
N PRO A 138 -11.30 -30.12 -3.83
CA PRO A 138 -10.82 -29.90 -2.48
C PRO A 138 -9.49 -30.62 -2.21
N LYS A 139 -8.80 -30.15 -1.18
CA LYS A 139 -7.56 -30.71 -0.67
C LYS A 139 -7.75 -32.18 -0.29
N GLY A 140 -6.84 -33.04 -0.73
CA GLY A 140 -6.95 -34.50 -0.55
C GLY A 140 -7.73 -35.24 -1.64
N ASP A 141 -8.45 -34.56 -2.54
CA ASP A 141 -9.16 -35.24 -3.64
C ASP A 141 -8.20 -35.85 -4.68
N LEU A 142 -8.68 -36.87 -5.39
CA LEU A 142 -7.88 -37.69 -6.31
C LEU A 142 -7.42 -36.91 -7.55
N VAL A 143 -6.12 -36.98 -7.84
CA VAL A 143 -5.51 -36.51 -9.09
C VAL A 143 -5.20 -37.71 -9.99
N ARG A 144 -6.17 -38.10 -10.85
CA ARG A 144 -6.11 -39.31 -11.69
C ARG A 144 -4.84 -39.46 -12.53
N SER A 145 -4.23 -38.36 -12.98
CA SER A 145 -3.03 -38.38 -13.83
C SER A 145 -1.74 -38.73 -13.09
N THR A 146 -1.68 -38.50 -11.78
CA THR A 146 -0.49 -38.78 -10.94
C THR A 146 -0.76 -39.82 -9.85
N MET A 147 -2.02 -40.24 -9.68
CA MET A 147 -2.52 -41.03 -8.54
C MET A 147 -2.21 -40.38 -7.17
N GLY A 148 -1.92 -39.08 -7.16
CA GLY A 148 -1.68 -38.28 -5.96
C GLY A 148 -2.94 -37.58 -5.44
N VAL A 149 -2.73 -36.74 -4.43
CA VAL A 149 -3.78 -35.92 -3.79
C VAL A 149 -3.69 -34.45 -4.23
N ALA A 150 -4.83 -33.79 -4.31
CA ALA A 150 -4.92 -32.38 -4.67
C ALA A 150 -4.53 -31.44 -3.50
N SER A 151 -3.96 -30.28 -3.85
CA SER A 151 -3.51 -29.26 -2.88
C SER A 151 -4.62 -28.35 -2.35
N GLY A 152 -5.81 -28.37 -2.96
CA GLY A 152 -6.93 -27.46 -2.66
C GLY A 152 -6.75 -26.02 -3.20
N PRO A 153 -7.81 -25.20 -3.18
CA PRO A 153 -7.82 -23.86 -3.75
C PRO A 153 -6.88 -22.88 -3.01
N VAL A 154 -6.78 -23.00 -1.68
CA VAL A 154 -5.93 -22.11 -0.85
C VAL A 154 -4.45 -22.19 -1.23
N SER A 155 -3.97 -23.36 -1.69
CA SER A 155 -2.61 -23.51 -2.20
C SER A 155 -2.39 -22.68 -3.48
N PHE A 156 -3.36 -22.66 -4.39
CA PHE A 156 -3.26 -21.87 -5.62
C PHE A 156 -3.46 -20.36 -5.41
N ILE A 157 -4.26 -19.95 -4.42
CA ILE A 157 -4.33 -18.53 -3.99
C ILE A 157 -2.93 -18.02 -3.62
N LYS A 158 -2.14 -18.80 -2.88
CA LYS A 158 -0.76 -18.42 -2.52
C LYS A 158 0.18 -18.33 -3.73
N VAL A 159 0.01 -19.18 -4.75
CA VAL A 159 0.75 -19.08 -6.03
C VAL A 159 0.40 -17.78 -6.76
N TYR A 160 -0.88 -17.43 -6.84
CA TYR A 160 -1.34 -16.19 -7.48
C TYR A 160 -0.87 -14.94 -6.71
N ASP A 161 -0.83 -14.98 -5.38
CA ASP A 161 -0.37 -13.88 -4.53
C ASP A 161 1.11 -13.56 -4.78
N ALA A 162 1.95 -14.61 -4.82
CA ALA A 162 3.37 -14.52 -5.11
C ALA A 162 3.66 -14.03 -6.54
N ALA A 163 2.89 -14.49 -7.53
CA ALA A 163 2.99 -13.99 -8.90
C ALA A 163 2.61 -12.51 -9.01
N THR A 164 1.55 -12.09 -8.32
CA THR A 164 1.10 -10.69 -8.29
C THR A 164 2.15 -9.77 -7.64
N GLU A 165 2.87 -10.27 -6.64
CA GLU A 165 3.98 -9.55 -5.98
C GLU A 165 5.18 -9.32 -6.92
N ALA A 166 5.37 -10.19 -7.91
CA ALA A 166 6.38 -10.06 -8.95
C ALA A 166 5.95 -9.13 -10.10
N VAL A 167 4.67 -9.15 -10.50
CA VAL A 167 4.12 -8.33 -11.62
C VAL A 167 3.75 -6.91 -11.16
N LYS A 168 4.75 -6.17 -10.62
CA LYS A 168 4.59 -4.76 -10.23
C LYS A 168 4.85 -3.83 -11.43
N GLN A 169 3.84 -3.06 -11.83
CA GLN A 169 3.89 -2.14 -13.00
C GLN A 169 4.81 -0.92 -12.81
N GLY A 170 6.13 -1.09 -12.76
CA GLY A 170 7.10 0.02 -12.87
C GLY A 170 6.88 1.20 -11.92
N GLY A 171 6.22 0.98 -10.77
CA GLY A 171 5.86 2.01 -9.80
C GLY A 171 4.54 2.77 -10.01
N ARG A 172 3.77 2.56 -11.11
CA ARG A 172 2.50 3.28 -11.35
C ARG A 172 1.32 2.74 -10.51
N ARG A 173 1.07 1.42 -10.53
CA ARG A 173 0.03 0.72 -9.74
C ARG A 173 0.55 -0.67 -9.32
N ARG A 174 0.00 -1.24 -8.24
CA ARG A 174 0.22 -2.65 -7.85
C ARG A 174 -0.95 -3.48 -8.37
N GLY A 175 -0.70 -4.73 -8.75
CA GLY A 175 -1.76 -5.71 -9.00
C GLY A 175 -2.60 -5.92 -7.74
N ALA A 176 -3.88 -6.24 -7.93
CA ALA A 176 -4.83 -6.48 -6.86
C ALA A 176 -5.84 -7.54 -7.30
N ASN A 177 -6.16 -8.47 -6.40
CA ASN A 177 -7.02 -9.61 -6.67
C ASN A 177 -8.22 -9.67 -5.73
N MET A 178 -9.34 -10.20 -6.22
CA MET A 178 -10.41 -10.78 -5.38
C MET A 178 -10.34 -12.30 -5.49
N GLY A 179 -10.35 -12.99 -4.34
CA GLY A 179 -10.48 -14.44 -4.26
C GLY A 179 -11.79 -14.79 -3.57
N ILE A 180 -12.69 -15.46 -4.28
CA ILE A 180 -13.97 -15.92 -3.74
C ILE A 180 -14.03 -17.44 -3.70
N LEU A 181 -14.56 -17.97 -2.60
CA LEU A 181 -14.92 -19.38 -2.44
C LEU A 181 -16.35 -19.48 -1.92
N ARG A 182 -17.17 -20.33 -2.53
CA ARG A 182 -18.53 -20.60 -2.05
C ARG A 182 -18.52 -21.29 -0.69
N VAL A 183 -19.50 -20.97 0.14
CA VAL A 183 -19.63 -21.46 1.52
C VAL A 183 -19.86 -22.98 1.62
N ASP A 184 -20.36 -23.59 0.54
CA ASP A 184 -20.58 -25.03 0.33
C ASP A 184 -19.33 -25.79 -0.16
N HIS A 185 -18.18 -25.13 -0.34
CA HIS A 185 -16.94 -25.81 -0.72
C HIS A 185 -16.31 -26.58 0.46
N PRO A 186 -15.78 -27.81 0.29
CA PRO A 186 -15.24 -28.61 1.39
C PRO A 186 -14.06 -27.96 2.15
N ASP A 187 -13.27 -27.10 1.49
CA ASP A 187 -12.12 -26.40 2.08
C ASP A 187 -12.49 -25.02 2.68
N ILE A 188 -13.79 -24.70 2.83
CA ILE A 188 -14.26 -23.39 3.29
C ILE A 188 -13.62 -22.95 4.62
N LEU A 189 -13.39 -23.87 5.56
CA LEU A 189 -12.78 -23.57 6.85
C LEU A 189 -11.29 -23.18 6.72
N GLU A 190 -10.56 -23.80 5.78
CA GLU A 190 -9.17 -23.44 5.49
C GLU A 190 -9.12 -22.09 4.76
N PHE A 191 -10.07 -21.81 3.87
CA PHE A 191 -10.20 -20.53 3.18
C PHE A 191 -10.49 -19.37 4.14
N ILE A 192 -11.47 -19.49 5.04
CA ILE A 192 -11.80 -18.46 6.02
C ILE A 192 -10.58 -18.12 6.92
N THR A 193 -9.75 -19.12 7.22
CA THR A 193 -8.61 -18.96 8.15
C THR A 193 -7.25 -18.73 7.44
N CYS A 194 -7.17 -18.75 6.11
CA CYS A 194 -5.88 -18.69 5.40
C CYS A 194 -5.09 -17.37 5.55
N LYS A 195 -5.73 -16.29 6.04
CA LYS A 195 -5.08 -15.00 6.38
C LYS A 195 -4.94 -14.77 7.89
N ASP A 196 -5.06 -15.80 8.72
CA ASP A 196 -4.92 -15.70 10.18
C ASP A 196 -3.58 -15.11 10.63
N LYS A 197 -2.52 -15.37 9.84
CA LYS A 197 -1.22 -14.72 9.97
C LYS A 197 -1.12 -13.58 8.95
N GLU A 198 -0.87 -12.36 9.44
CA GLU A 198 -0.65 -11.21 8.56
C GLU A 198 0.55 -11.46 7.63
N GLY A 199 0.41 -11.02 6.37
CA GLY A 199 1.49 -11.05 5.39
C GLY A 199 1.73 -12.37 4.65
N GLU A 200 1.03 -13.48 4.94
CA GLU A 200 1.13 -14.69 4.10
C GLU A 200 0.45 -14.53 2.73
N ILE A 201 -0.59 -13.68 2.64
CA ILE A 201 -1.33 -13.34 1.42
C ILE A 201 -1.55 -11.83 1.45
N LYS A 202 -0.95 -11.08 0.52
CA LYS A 202 -0.90 -9.59 0.56
C LYS A 202 -1.67 -8.91 -0.57
N ASN A 203 -1.81 -9.56 -1.70
CA ASN A 203 -2.33 -9.02 -2.96
C ASN A 203 -3.75 -9.47 -3.27
N PHE A 204 -4.33 -10.35 -2.44
CA PHE A 204 -5.76 -10.72 -2.46
C PHE A 204 -6.55 -10.03 -1.35
N ASN A 205 -7.70 -9.48 -1.72
CA ASN A 205 -8.87 -9.43 -0.85
C ASN A 205 -9.60 -10.78 -0.96
N LEU A 206 -10.09 -11.32 0.16
CA LEU A 206 -10.87 -12.55 0.18
C LEU A 206 -12.33 -12.30 0.57
N SER A 207 -13.26 -13.06 -0.01
CA SER A 207 -14.66 -13.06 0.40
C SER A 207 -15.30 -14.44 0.29
N VAL A 208 -16.21 -14.76 1.22
CA VAL A 208 -17.01 -15.98 1.15
C VAL A 208 -18.27 -15.71 0.33
N ALA A 209 -18.53 -16.53 -0.69
CA ALA A 209 -19.79 -16.52 -1.42
C ALA A 209 -20.86 -17.29 -0.62
N ILE A 210 -21.73 -16.53 0.05
CA ILE A 210 -22.84 -17.00 0.88
C ILE A 210 -24.06 -17.25 -0.01
N THR A 211 -24.70 -18.40 0.17
CA THR A 211 -25.93 -18.81 -0.52
C THR A 211 -27.17 -18.62 0.38
N ASP A 212 -28.35 -18.53 -0.23
CA ASP A 212 -29.64 -18.52 0.45
C ASP A 212 -29.84 -19.82 1.26
N GLU A 213 -29.40 -20.97 0.75
CA GLU A 213 -29.47 -22.26 1.48
C GLU A 213 -28.70 -22.20 2.80
N PHE A 214 -27.47 -21.64 2.77
CA PHE A 214 -26.67 -21.43 3.97
C PHE A 214 -27.37 -20.48 4.96
N MET A 215 -27.96 -19.38 4.47
CA MET A 215 -28.67 -18.42 5.32
C MET A 215 -29.94 -19.00 5.93
N GLU A 216 -30.67 -19.84 5.19
CA GLU A 216 -31.82 -20.58 5.71
C GLU A 216 -31.42 -21.64 6.74
N ALA A 217 -30.28 -22.32 6.55
CA ALA A 217 -29.71 -23.19 7.58
C ALA A 217 -29.27 -22.40 8.82
N TYR A 218 -28.66 -21.22 8.67
CA TYR A 218 -28.27 -20.34 9.77
C TYR A 218 -29.48 -19.92 10.63
N LYS A 219 -30.55 -19.43 9.98
CA LYS A 219 -31.79 -19.03 10.68
C LYS A 219 -32.40 -20.18 11.49
N LYS A 220 -32.39 -21.40 10.94
CA LYS A 220 -32.97 -22.62 11.53
C LYS A 220 -32.05 -23.34 12.52
N ASP A 221 -30.86 -22.80 12.80
CA ASP A 221 -29.80 -23.46 13.59
C ASP A 221 -29.40 -24.86 13.05
N GLY A 222 -29.51 -25.01 11.73
CA GLY A 222 -29.34 -26.26 11.02
C GLY A 222 -27.93 -26.50 10.46
N GLU A 223 -27.82 -27.62 9.77
CA GLU A 223 -26.62 -28.01 9.04
C GLU A 223 -26.84 -27.94 7.54
N TYR A 224 -25.83 -27.52 6.80
CA TYR A 224 -25.82 -27.43 5.33
C TYR A 224 -24.75 -28.37 4.74
N PRO A 225 -24.90 -28.84 3.49
CA PRO A 225 -23.94 -29.74 2.86
C PRO A 225 -22.68 -29.00 2.38
N LEU A 226 -21.54 -29.68 2.44
CA LEU A 226 -20.34 -29.34 1.67
C LEU A 226 -20.24 -30.29 0.46
N VAL A 227 -20.12 -29.74 -0.74
CA VAL A 227 -20.24 -30.46 -2.01
C VAL A 227 -18.92 -30.43 -2.76
N ASN A 228 -18.38 -31.58 -3.18
CA ASN A 228 -17.20 -31.59 -4.04
C ASN A 228 -17.58 -31.08 -5.45
N PRO A 229 -17.01 -29.96 -5.94
CA PRO A 229 -17.37 -29.38 -7.24
C PRO A 229 -17.08 -30.32 -8.43
N ARG A 230 -16.19 -31.32 -8.25
CA ARG A 230 -15.82 -32.30 -9.28
C ARG A 230 -16.76 -33.51 -9.35
N THR A 231 -17.39 -33.92 -8.25
CA THR A 231 -18.28 -35.10 -8.23
C THR A 231 -19.75 -34.76 -8.01
N GLY A 232 -20.07 -33.57 -7.49
CA GLY A 232 -21.43 -33.22 -7.04
C GLY A 232 -21.86 -33.94 -5.76
N GLU A 233 -20.98 -34.72 -5.13
CA GLU A 233 -21.31 -35.50 -3.93
C GLU A 233 -21.13 -34.66 -2.66
N VAL A 234 -22.02 -34.90 -1.68
CA VAL A 234 -21.91 -34.31 -0.34
C VAL A 234 -20.80 -35.03 0.43
N VAL A 235 -19.72 -34.31 0.72
CA VAL A 235 -18.54 -34.84 1.44
C VAL A 235 -18.72 -34.76 2.95
N LYS A 236 -19.39 -33.71 3.43
CA LYS A 236 -19.58 -33.41 4.86
C LYS A 236 -20.82 -32.53 5.04
N ARG A 237 -21.33 -32.40 6.27
CA ARG A 237 -22.23 -31.31 6.68
C ARG A 237 -21.59 -30.47 7.78
N LEU A 238 -21.88 -29.17 7.81
CA LEU A 238 -21.44 -28.25 8.88
C LEU A 238 -22.63 -27.48 9.46
N ARG A 239 -22.54 -27.10 10.74
CA ARG A 239 -23.49 -26.17 11.36
C ARG A 239 -23.28 -24.77 10.78
N ALA A 240 -24.35 -24.18 10.24
CA ALA A 240 -24.25 -22.88 9.57
C ALA A 240 -23.84 -21.76 10.55
N ARG A 241 -24.26 -21.83 11.82
CA ARG A 241 -23.84 -20.88 12.87
C ARG A 241 -22.34 -20.90 13.12
N GLU A 242 -21.74 -22.06 13.29
CA GLU A 242 -20.30 -22.21 13.56
C GLU A 242 -19.43 -21.62 12.43
N VAL A 243 -19.83 -21.83 11.18
CA VAL A 243 -19.13 -21.28 10.00
C VAL A 243 -19.29 -19.76 9.94
N PHE A 244 -20.49 -19.24 10.20
CA PHE A 244 -20.74 -17.79 10.22
C PHE A 244 -20.02 -17.08 11.38
N ASP A 245 -19.96 -17.72 12.55
CA ASP A 245 -19.17 -17.27 13.69
C ASP A 245 -17.67 -17.22 13.36
N LEU A 246 -17.16 -18.21 12.62
CA LEU A 246 -15.77 -18.22 12.16
C LEU A 246 -15.48 -17.09 11.16
N ILE A 247 -16.37 -16.85 10.18
CA ILE A 247 -16.26 -15.73 9.23
C ILE A 247 -16.15 -14.41 9.98
N ALA A 248 -17.10 -14.12 10.86
CA ALA A 248 -17.13 -12.87 11.62
C ALA A 248 -15.96 -12.74 12.61
N LYS A 249 -15.48 -13.85 13.20
CA LYS A 249 -14.30 -13.86 14.07
C LYS A 249 -13.02 -13.50 13.31
N MET A 250 -12.85 -14.01 12.09
CA MET A 250 -11.70 -13.69 11.26
C MET A 250 -11.77 -12.24 10.76
N ALA A 251 -12.94 -11.81 10.29
CA ALA A 251 -13.16 -10.43 9.85
C ALA A 251 -13.01 -9.42 11.00
N HIS A 252 -13.40 -9.78 12.23
CA HIS A 252 -13.09 -9.01 13.44
C HIS A 252 -11.59 -8.93 13.72
N LYS A 253 -10.86 -10.04 13.53
CA LYS A 253 -9.41 -10.14 13.77
C LYS A 253 -8.63 -9.21 12.84
N ASN A 254 -8.82 -9.30 11.52
CA ASN A 254 -7.96 -8.67 10.51
C ASN A 254 -8.72 -7.97 9.34
N GLY A 255 -10.06 -7.91 9.37
CA GLY A 255 -10.89 -7.35 8.29
C GLY A 255 -11.24 -8.30 7.14
N GLU A 256 -10.82 -9.57 7.18
CA GLU A 256 -11.08 -10.57 6.14
C GLU A 256 -11.47 -11.96 6.71
N PRO A 257 -12.23 -12.78 5.97
CA PRO A 257 -12.81 -12.50 4.66
C PRO A 257 -14.03 -11.56 4.74
N GLY A 258 -14.32 -10.86 3.65
CA GLY A 258 -15.63 -10.24 3.43
C GLY A 258 -16.70 -11.29 3.11
N VAL A 259 -17.92 -10.84 2.85
CA VAL A 259 -19.01 -11.70 2.36
C VAL A 259 -19.59 -11.19 1.05
N VAL A 260 -19.99 -12.11 0.19
CA VAL A 260 -20.69 -11.86 -1.07
C VAL A 260 -21.95 -12.71 -1.09
N PHE A 261 -23.11 -12.11 -1.31
CA PHE A 261 -24.38 -12.82 -1.35
C PHE A 261 -24.66 -13.26 -2.79
N ILE A 262 -24.13 -14.43 -3.16
CA ILE A 262 -23.96 -14.83 -4.56
C ILE A 262 -25.30 -15.06 -5.27
N ASP A 263 -26.31 -15.53 -4.53
CA ASP A 263 -27.66 -15.71 -5.05
C ASP A 263 -28.37 -14.35 -5.23
N THR A 264 -28.12 -13.38 -4.33
CA THR A 264 -28.59 -11.99 -4.50
C THR A 264 -27.94 -11.32 -5.72
N ILE A 265 -26.66 -11.58 -5.99
CA ILE A 265 -26.01 -11.12 -7.23
C ILE A 265 -26.69 -11.73 -8.46
N ASN A 266 -26.89 -13.05 -8.49
CA ASN A 266 -27.43 -13.72 -9.68
C ASN A 266 -28.93 -13.46 -9.91
N LYS A 267 -29.72 -13.19 -8.87
CA LYS A 267 -31.09 -12.64 -9.00
C LYS A 267 -31.13 -11.32 -9.76
N HIS A 268 -30.05 -10.53 -9.71
CA HIS A 268 -29.91 -9.24 -10.40
C HIS A 268 -28.98 -9.31 -11.62
N ASN A 269 -28.54 -10.50 -12.05
CA ASN A 269 -27.74 -10.66 -13.26
C ASN A 269 -28.64 -10.33 -14.48
N PRO A 270 -28.28 -9.33 -15.32
CA PRO A 270 -29.11 -8.92 -16.46
C PRO A 270 -29.09 -9.94 -17.61
N THR A 271 -28.09 -10.82 -17.65
CA THR A 271 -27.83 -11.75 -18.75
C THR A 271 -27.65 -13.18 -18.24
N PRO A 272 -28.63 -13.75 -17.50
CA PRO A 272 -28.51 -15.08 -16.90
C PRO A 272 -28.51 -16.21 -17.94
N HIS A 273 -28.90 -15.90 -19.18
CA HIS A 273 -28.81 -16.82 -20.32
C HIS A 273 -27.38 -16.97 -20.87
N VAL A 274 -26.44 -16.09 -20.49
CA VAL A 274 -25.03 -16.14 -20.90
C VAL A 274 -24.20 -16.95 -19.91
N GLY A 275 -24.48 -16.82 -18.62
CA GLY A 275 -23.83 -17.57 -17.55
C GLY A 275 -24.16 -17.04 -16.16
N GLU A 276 -23.65 -17.74 -15.15
CA GLU A 276 -23.72 -17.34 -13.74
C GLU A 276 -22.52 -16.46 -13.37
N ILE A 277 -22.76 -15.44 -12.55
CA ILE A 277 -21.71 -14.61 -11.94
C ILE A 277 -21.16 -15.36 -10.74
N GLU A 278 -19.90 -15.78 -10.80
CA GLU A 278 -19.24 -16.55 -9.71
C GLU A 278 -18.32 -15.69 -8.83
N SER A 279 -17.98 -14.46 -9.25
CA SER A 279 -16.99 -13.62 -8.56
C SER A 279 -17.21 -12.12 -8.83
N THR A 280 -16.44 -11.29 -8.13
CA THR A 280 -16.38 -9.84 -8.27
C THR A 280 -14.95 -9.40 -8.53
N ASN A 281 -14.78 -8.18 -9.06
CA ASN A 281 -13.47 -7.51 -9.11
C ASN A 281 -12.88 -7.27 -7.68
N PRO A 282 -11.62 -6.82 -7.55
CA PRO A 282 -10.93 -6.64 -6.26
C PRO A 282 -11.66 -5.83 -5.17
N CYS A 283 -12.53 -4.88 -5.52
CA CYS A 283 -13.20 -4.01 -4.55
C CYS A 283 -14.70 -4.32 -4.38
N GLY A 284 -15.20 -5.39 -5.03
CA GLY A 284 -16.55 -5.92 -4.84
C GLY A 284 -17.68 -5.25 -5.63
N GLU A 285 -17.44 -4.10 -6.26
CA GLU A 285 -18.46 -3.27 -6.93
C GLU A 285 -18.88 -3.75 -8.33
N GLN A 286 -18.08 -4.63 -8.95
CA GLN A 286 -18.33 -5.24 -10.24
C GLN A 286 -18.42 -6.77 -10.12
N PRO A 287 -19.63 -7.33 -9.87
CA PRO A 287 -19.95 -8.73 -10.13
C PRO A 287 -19.96 -8.97 -11.65
N LEU A 288 -19.09 -9.86 -12.13
CA LEU A 288 -18.85 -10.06 -13.56
C LEU A 288 -18.80 -11.54 -13.92
N LEU A 289 -19.22 -11.87 -15.14
CA LEU A 289 -19.07 -13.20 -15.71
C LEU A 289 -17.58 -13.50 -16.02
N PRO A 290 -17.19 -14.77 -16.14
CA PRO A 290 -15.88 -15.16 -16.65
C PRO A 290 -15.49 -14.44 -17.97
N TYR A 291 -14.28 -13.90 -18.00
CA TYR A 291 -13.74 -13.09 -19.11
C TYR A 291 -14.51 -11.79 -19.42
N GLU A 292 -15.32 -11.25 -18.50
CA GLU A 292 -15.80 -9.87 -18.64
C GLU A 292 -14.79 -8.84 -18.13
N SER A 293 -14.94 -7.61 -18.63
CA SER A 293 -14.35 -6.42 -18.01
C SER A 293 -15.38 -5.31 -17.88
N CYS A 294 -15.10 -4.33 -17.01
CA CYS A 294 -15.90 -3.12 -16.89
C CYS A 294 -15.02 -1.87 -16.76
N ASN A 295 -15.37 -0.84 -17.52
CA ASN A 295 -14.85 0.52 -17.35
C ASN A 295 -15.80 1.35 -16.48
N LEU A 296 -15.21 2.11 -15.57
CA LEU A 296 -15.92 2.89 -14.55
C LEU A 296 -15.68 4.39 -14.75
N GLY A 297 -16.59 5.19 -14.22
CA GLY A 297 -16.41 6.62 -14.02
C GLY A 297 -17.30 7.11 -12.88
N SER A 298 -16.98 8.26 -12.31
CA SER A 298 -17.70 8.75 -11.13
C SER A 298 -18.03 10.23 -11.23
N ILE A 299 -19.29 10.55 -10.92
CA ILE A 299 -19.81 11.93 -10.86
C ILE A 299 -19.53 12.51 -9.48
N ASN A 300 -18.97 13.71 -9.40
CA ASN A 300 -18.82 14.43 -8.13
C ASN A 300 -20.14 15.10 -7.76
N VAL A 301 -21.00 14.43 -6.99
CA VAL A 301 -22.35 14.95 -6.69
C VAL A 301 -22.32 16.24 -5.86
N SER A 302 -21.23 16.53 -5.15
CA SER A 302 -21.06 17.78 -4.41
C SER A 302 -21.00 19.02 -5.30
N ASN A 303 -20.68 18.89 -6.59
CA ASN A 303 -20.67 19.99 -7.57
C ASN A 303 -22.08 20.44 -7.99
N PHE A 304 -23.12 19.70 -7.63
CA PHE A 304 -24.51 19.97 -8.03
C PHE A 304 -25.34 20.58 -6.90
N VAL A 305 -24.73 20.83 -5.73
CA VAL A 305 -25.40 21.53 -4.63
C VAL A 305 -25.18 23.04 -4.75
N LYS A 306 -26.28 23.79 -4.80
CA LYS A 306 -26.30 25.25 -4.71
C LYS A 306 -27.36 25.68 -3.69
N GLU A 307 -26.99 26.53 -2.74
CA GLU A 307 -27.91 27.10 -1.72
C GLU A 307 -28.74 26.04 -0.97
N GLY A 308 -28.13 24.88 -0.67
CA GLY A 308 -28.79 23.76 0.01
C GLY A 308 -29.82 23.01 -0.85
N LYS A 309 -29.70 23.05 -2.18
CA LYS A 309 -30.53 22.30 -3.14
C LYS A 309 -29.68 21.63 -4.20
N ILE A 310 -30.14 20.48 -4.71
CA ILE A 310 -29.47 19.74 -5.79
C ILE A 310 -30.03 20.19 -7.15
N ASP A 311 -29.15 20.55 -8.07
CA ASP A 311 -29.47 20.83 -9.47
C ASP A 311 -29.59 19.52 -10.26
N TYR A 312 -30.77 18.90 -10.18
CA TYR A 312 -31.11 17.69 -10.91
C TYR A 312 -31.09 17.87 -12.44
N ALA A 313 -31.33 19.08 -12.95
CA ALA A 313 -31.32 19.33 -14.39
C ALA A 313 -29.89 19.24 -14.94
N ARG A 314 -28.94 19.93 -14.32
CA ARG A 314 -27.52 19.82 -14.66
C ARG A 314 -26.96 18.43 -14.36
N LEU A 315 -27.42 17.76 -13.29
CA LEU A 315 -27.01 16.38 -12.99
C LEU A 315 -27.42 15.40 -14.10
N LYS A 316 -28.64 15.52 -14.65
CA LYS A 316 -29.10 14.72 -15.81
C LYS A 316 -28.17 14.86 -17.01
N GLU A 317 -27.80 16.08 -17.37
CA GLU A 317 -26.90 16.35 -18.51
C GLU A 317 -25.55 15.63 -18.34
N ILE A 318 -24.96 15.70 -17.13
CA ILE A 318 -23.69 15.04 -16.83
C ILE A 318 -23.85 13.51 -16.79
N VAL A 319 -24.95 12.98 -16.25
CA VAL A 319 -25.25 11.54 -16.29
C VAL A 319 -25.29 11.03 -17.75
N TRP A 320 -26.01 11.72 -18.63
CA TRP A 320 -26.16 11.32 -20.02
C TRP A 320 -24.82 11.33 -20.77
N LYS A 321 -24.04 12.41 -20.62
CA LYS A 321 -22.70 12.53 -21.23
C LYS A 321 -21.70 11.53 -20.64
N ALA A 322 -21.81 11.20 -19.35
CA ALA A 322 -20.99 10.18 -18.70
C ALA A 322 -21.30 8.76 -19.20
N VAL A 323 -22.57 8.42 -19.45
CA VAL A 323 -22.95 7.13 -20.07
C VAL A 323 -22.41 7.04 -21.51
N HIS A 324 -22.53 8.10 -22.31
CA HIS A 324 -21.96 8.18 -23.66
C HIS A 324 -20.43 8.04 -23.64
N PHE A 325 -19.73 8.75 -22.75
CA PHE A 325 -18.30 8.58 -22.53
C PHE A 325 -17.93 7.12 -22.18
N LEU A 326 -18.68 6.48 -21.28
CA LEU A 326 -18.39 5.11 -20.85
C LEU A 326 -18.73 4.05 -21.92
N ASP A 327 -19.76 4.26 -22.76
CA ASP A 327 -20.02 3.40 -23.91
C ASP A 327 -18.91 3.53 -24.96
N ASN A 328 -18.46 4.76 -25.24
CA ASN A 328 -17.35 5.02 -26.15
C ASN A 328 -16.04 4.36 -25.71
N VAL A 329 -15.75 4.36 -24.40
CA VAL A 329 -14.56 3.71 -23.85
C VAL A 329 -14.47 2.25 -24.30
N ILE A 330 -15.57 1.50 -24.39
CA ILE A 330 -15.57 0.09 -24.82
C ILE A 330 -15.00 -0.08 -26.23
N ASP A 331 -15.30 0.85 -27.14
CA ASP A 331 -14.97 0.70 -28.56
C ASP A 331 -13.50 1.03 -28.86
N VAL A 332 -12.91 2.00 -28.14
CA VAL A 332 -11.49 2.40 -28.27
C VAL A 332 -10.53 1.70 -27.30
N ASN A 333 -11.02 0.74 -26.51
CA ASN A 333 -10.22 -0.01 -25.54
C ASN A 333 -9.38 -1.11 -26.20
N HIS A 334 -8.09 -1.16 -25.89
CA HIS A 334 -7.21 -2.26 -26.25
C HIS A 334 -7.24 -3.32 -25.14
N PHE A 335 -8.03 -4.37 -25.35
CA PHE A 335 -8.18 -5.46 -24.38
C PHE A 335 -6.92 -6.36 -24.36
N PRO A 336 -6.45 -6.78 -23.16
CA PRO A 336 -5.23 -7.60 -23.03
C PRO A 336 -5.40 -9.05 -23.51
N LEU A 337 -6.65 -9.52 -23.64
CA LEU A 337 -7.05 -10.84 -24.14
C LEU A 337 -8.21 -10.68 -25.14
N LYS A 338 -8.30 -11.58 -26.12
CA LYS A 338 -9.30 -11.51 -27.20
C LYS A 338 -10.70 -11.80 -26.68
N GLU A 339 -10.81 -12.82 -25.83
CA GLU A 339 -12.00 -13.30 -25.14
C GLU A 339 -12.65 -12.17 -24.33
N ILE A 340 -11.84 -11.36 -23.65
CA ILE A 340 -12.34 -10.20 -22.89
C ILE A 340 -12.89 -9.12 -23.82
N GLY A 341 -12.22 -8.85 -24.94
CA GLY A 341 -12.70 -7.89 -25.92
C GLY A 341 -14.02 -8.32 -26.55
N GLU A 342 -14.16 -9.62 -26.86
CA GLU A 342 -15.38 -10.21 -27.40
C GLU A 342 -16.54 -10.14 -26.40
N ASN A 343 -16.35 -10.59 -25.16
CA ASN A 343 -17.39 -10.55 -24.13
C ASN A 343 -17.76 -9.12 -23.72
N THR A 344 -16.77 -8.22 -23.56
CA THR A 344 -17.04 -6.81 -23.21
C THR A 344 -17.81 -6.10 -24.32
N LYS A 345 -17.51 -6.35 -25.60
CA LYS A 345 -18.27 -5.78 -26.73
C LYS A 345 -19.65 -6.41 -26.90
N ALA A 346 -19.83 -7.69 -26.53
CA ALA A 346 -21.10 -8.40 -26.61
C ALA A 346 -22.13 -7.99 -25.53
N LEU A 347 -21.65 -7.53 -24.36
CA LEU A 347 -22.49 -7.24 -23.18
C LEU A 347 -22.47 -5.76 -22.79
N ARG A 348 -21.41 -5.04 -23.15
CA ARG A 348 -21.25 -3.58 -22.99
C ARG A 348 -21.52 -3.07 -21.57
N LYS A 349 -21.15 -3.83 -20.54
CA LYS A 349 -21.31 -3.46 -19.13
C LYS A 349 -20.43 -2.26 -18.78
N VAL A 350 -21.03 -1.19 -18.26
CA VAL A 350 -20.33 0.00 -17.77
C VAL A 350 -20.67 0.27 -16.30
N GLY A 351 -19.80 1.04 -15.63
CA GLY A 351 -19.94 1.36 -14.21
C GLY A 351 -19.91 2.86 -13.95
N LEU A 352 -21.02 3.53 -14.19
CA LEU A 352 -21.24 4.90 -13.71
C LEU A 352 -21.58 4.87 -12.21
N GLY A 353 -20.80 5.60 -11.41
CA GLY A 353 -21.06 5.79 -9.98
C GLY A 353 -20.91 7.24 -9.56
N ILE A 354 -20.80 7.47 -8.25
CA ILE A 354 -20.62 8.81 -7.66
C ILE A 354 -19.41 8.89 -6.73
N MET A 355 -18.99 10.12 -6.45
CA MET A 355 -18.06 10.54 -5.40
C MET A 355 -18.52 11.90 -4.84
N GLY A 356 -17.95 12.34 -3.72
CA GLY A 356 -18.36 13.58 -3.06
C GLY A 356 -19.71 13.48 -2.33
N TRP A 357 -20.17 12.28 -1.97
CA TRP A 357 -21.43 12.10 -1.23
C TRP A 357 -21.43 12.77 0.15
N ALA A 358 -20.35 12.59 0.92
CA ALA A 358 -20.24 13.23 2.24
C ALA A 358 -20.14 14.76 2.11
N ASP A 359 -19.50 15.26 1.05
CA ASP A 359 -19.40 16.69 0.76
C ASP A 359 -20.75 17.29 0.33
N LEU A 360 -21.55 16.54 -0.42
CA LEU A 360 -22.94 16.90 -0.72
C LEU A 360 -23.74 17.02 0.59
N LEU A 361 -23.66 16.02 1.48
CA LEU A 361 -24.35 16.06 2.77
C LEU A 361 -23.92 17.26 3.63
N VAL A 362 -22.62 17.58 3.67
CA VAL A 362 -22.10 18.78 4.34
C VAL A 362 -22.69 20.07 3.74
N LYS A 363 -22.71 20.22 2.41
CA LYS A 363 -23.31 21.37 1.73
C LYS A 363 -24.83 21.48 1.92
N MET A 364 -25.51 20.35 2.07
CA MET A 364 -26.95 20.27 2.40
C MET A 364 -27.22 20.45 3.91
N ARG A 365 -26.19 20.44 4.76
CA ARG A 365 -26.24 20.46 6.23
C ARG A 365 -26.94 19.25 6.87
N ILE A 366 -26.85 18.09 6.22
CA ILE A 366 -27.46 16.83 6.65
C ILE A 366 -26.40 15.92 7.30
N PRO A 367 -26.60 15.39 8.53
CA PRO A 367 -25.72 14.40 9.14
C PRO A 367 -25.71 13.07 8.36
N TYR A 368 -24.54 12.46 8.17
CA TYR A 368 -24.43 11.16 7.47
C TYR A 368 -25.17 10.04 8.22
N ASP A 369 -25.12 10.02 9.55
CA ASP A 369 -25.82 9.09 10.43
C ASP A 369 -27.28 9.52 10.69
N SER A 370 -28.06 9.72 9.62
CA SER A 370 -29.47 10.13 9.70
C SER A 370 -30.38 9.48 8.65
N GLU A 371 -31.67 9.33 8.97
CA GLU A 371 -32.68 8.87 8.01
C GLU A 371 -32.83 9.80 6.80
N GLU A 372 -32.57 11.10 6.99
CA GLU A 372 -32.64 12.10 5.94
C GLU A 372 -31.56 11.84 4.88
N ALA A 373 -30.32 11.55 5.31
CA ALA A 373 -29.24 11.16 4.41
C ALA A 373 -29.53 9.83 3.69
N VAL A 374 -30.12 8.84 4.37
CA VAL A 374 -30.49 7.55 3.77
C VAL A 374 -31.57 7.74 2.69
N LYS A 375 -32.63 8.51 2.97
CA LYS A 375 -33.69 8.81 1.98
C LYS A 375 -33.16 9.62 0.81
N LEU A 376 -32.26 10.58 1.05
CA LEU A 376 -31.62 11.35 -0.01
C LEU A 376 -30.68 10.49 -0.88
N ALA A 377 -30.04 9.46 -0.32
CA ALA A 377 -29.26 8.50 -1.09
C ALA A 377 -30.14 7.68 -2.04
N GLU A 378 -31.31 7.21 -1.57
CA GLU A 378 -32.31 6.53 -2.39
C GLU A 378 -32.81 7.44 -3.52
N GLU A 379 -33.21 8.68 -3.20
CA GLU A 379 -33.67 9.66 -4.19
C GLU A 379 -32.60 9.98 -5.25
N LEU A 380 -31.39 10.32 -4.81
CA LEU A 380 -30.29 10.74 -5.68
C LEU A 380 -29.80 9.59 -6.57
N MET A 381 -29.55 8.41 -6.01
CA MET A 381 -29.08 7.28 -6.80
C MET A 381 -30.20 6.74 -7.70
N GLY A 382 -31.44 6.71 -7.22
CA GLY A 382 -32.61 6.36 -8.04
C GLY A 382 -32.81 7.32 -9.21
N PHE A 383 -32.51 8.61 -9.05
CA PHE A 383 -32.48 9.56 -10.16
C PHE A 383 -31.38 9.23 -11.17
N ILE A 384 -30.14 9.05 -10.69
CA ILE A 384 -28.98 8.76 -11.54
C ILE A 384 -29.20 7.46 -12.33
N ASP A 385 -29.70 6.40 -11.69
CA ASP A 385 -29.93 5.10 -12.33
C ASP A 385 -31.01 5.15 -13.44
N ARG A 386 -32.14 5.83 -13.18
CA ARG A 386 -33.18 6.04 -14.20
C ARG A 386 -32.63 6.81 -15.40
N GLU A 387 -31.93 7.91 -15.15
CA GLU A 387 -31.39 8.77 -16.22
C GLU A 387 -30.23 8.11 -16.98
N ALA A 388 -29.41 7.32 -16.30
CA ALA A 388 -28.32 6.57 -16.94
C ALA A 388 -28.86 5.44 -17.85
N LYS A 389 -29.91 4.73 -17.40
CA LYS A 389 -30.61 3.73 -18.23
C LYS A 389 -31.31 4.37 -19.42
N GLU A 390 -31.92 5.55 -19.25
CA GLU A 390 -32.54 6.26 -20.36
C GLU A 390 -31.50 6.76 -21.38
N ALA A 391 -30.37 7.31 -20.93
CA ALA A 391 -29.24 7.62 -21.81
C ALA A 391 -28.74 6.38 -22.58
N SER A 392 -28.67 5.21 -21.92
CA SER A 392 -28.31 3.95 -22.57
C SER A 392 -29.36 3.45 -23.57
N ARG A 393 -30.66 3.71 -23.35
CA ARG A 393 -31.71 3.46 -24.38
C ARG A 393 -31.57 4.41 -25.56
N LYS A 394 -31.27 5.69 -25.33
CA LYS A 394 -31.00 6.66 -26.41
C LYS A 394 -29.75 6.33 -27.23
N LEU A 395 -28.71 5.78 -26.61
CA LEU A 395 -27.59 5.20 -27.36
C LEU A 395 -27.99 3.94 -28.15
N ALA A 396 -28.96 3.15 -27.68
CA ALA A 396 -29.46 1.97 -28.40
C ALA A 396 -30.28 2.34 -29.64
N GLU A 397 -31.04 3.44 -29.60
CA GLU A 397 -31.76 3.98 -30.76
C GLU A 397 -30.80 4.34 -31.91
N ILE A 398 -29.58 4.78 -31.59
CA ILE A 398 -28.56 5.22 -32.57
C ILE A 398 -27.62 4.07 -32.97
N ARG A 399 -27.17 3.27 -32.00
CA ARG A 399 -26.06 2.31 -32.15
C ARG A 399 -26.48 0.83 -32.10
N GLY A 400 -27.77 0.58 -31.90
CA GLY A 400 -28.32 -0.73 -31.55
C GLY A 400 -28.10 -1.12 -30.08
N PRO A 401 -28.90 -2.06 -29.53
CA PRO A 401 -28.71 -2.58 -28.17
C PRO A 401 -27.38 -3.34 -28.02
N PHE A 402 -27.04 -3.76 -26.79
CA PHE A 402 -25.90 -4.68 -26.62
C PHE A 402 -26.15 -6.00 -27.38
N PRO A 403 -25.13 -6.59 -28.05
CA PRO A 403 -25.32 -7.76 -28.92
C PRO A 403 -25.97 -9.01 -28.29
N ARG A 404 -25.92 -9.16 -26.96
CA ARG A 404 -26.59 -10.25 -26.21
C ARG A 404 -27.92 -9.82 -25.55
N PHE A 405 -28.63 -8.85 -26.13
CA PHE A 405 -29.90 -8.36 -25.60
C PHE A 405 -31.01 -9.42 -25.63
N GLU A 406 -31.13 -10.20 -26.71
CA GLU A 406 -32.12 -11.27 -26.83
C GLU A 406 -31.95 -12.31 -25.71
N GLY A 407 -33.03 -12.68 -25.03
CA GLY A 407 -33.05 -13.56 -23.86
C GLY A 407 -32.55 -12.93 -22.56
N SER A 408 -32.15 -11.65 -22.54
CA SER A 408 -31.78 -10.90 -21.33
C SER A 408 -32.99 -10.65 -20.42
N VAL A 409 -32.77 -10.14 -19.20
CA VAL A 409 -33.88 -9.75 -18.32
C VAL A 409 -34.71 -8.58 -18.87
N TYR A 410 -34.13 -7.73 -19.73
CA TYR A 410 -34.84 -6.60 -20.35
C TYR A 410 -35.78 -7.11 -21.43
N ASP A 411 -35.25 -7.94 -22.35
CA ASP A 411 -35.99 -8.59 -23.42
C ASP A 411 -37.16 -9.45 -22.90
N ARG A 412 -36.91 -10.32 -21.91
CA ARG A 412 -37.95 -11.13 -21.26
C ARG A 412 -39.06 -10.32 -20.58
N ARG A 413 -38.80 -9.06 -20.22
CA ARG A 413 -39.78 -8.14 -19.63
C ARG A 413 -40.46 -7.25 -20.67
N GLY A 414 -40.08 -7.36 -21.95
CA GLY A 414 -40.58 -6.49 -23.03
C GLY A 414 -40.12 -5.04 -22.88
N GLU A 415 -38.99 -4.78 -22.22
CA GLU A 415 -38.44 -3.43 -22.09
C GLU A 415 -37.86 -2.92 -23.43
N PRO A 416 -37.82 -1.60 -23.65
CA PRO A 416 -37.16 -1.02 -24.82
C PRO A 416 -35.67 -1.43 -24.91
N PRO A 417 -35.11 -1.56 -26.14
CA PRO A 417 -33.70 -1.86 -26.36
C PRO A 417 -32.76 -0.92 -25.58
N ILE A 418 -31.72 -1.48 -24.96
CA ILE A 418 -30.75 -0.75 -24.15
C ILE A 418 -29.31 -1.06 -24.61
N ARG A 419 -28.42 -0.07 -24.58
CA ARG A 419 -27.06 -0.17 -25.16
C ARG A 419 -26.10 -0.98 -24.30
N ASN A 420 -26.33 -1.03 -22.99
CA ASN A 420 -25.41 -1.56 -21.99
C ASN A 420 -26.16 -2.54 -21.08
N ALA A 421 -25.63 -3.74 -20.83
CA ALA A 421 -26.30 -4.72 -19.97
C ALA A 421 -26.33 -4.32 -18.48
N THR A 422 -25.36 -3.52 -18.03
CA THR A 422 -25.37 -2.79 -16.76
C THR A 422 -24.84 -1.38 -16.99
N VAL A 423 -25.35 -0.41 -16.23
CA VAL A 423 -24.94 1.01 -16.35
C VAL A 423 -24.36 1.55 -15.04
N THR A 424 -24.87 1.12 -13.89
CA THR A 424 -24.60 1.76 -12.58
C THR A 424 -23.84 0.90 -11.57
N THR A 425 -23.02 1.54 -10.72
CA THR A 425 -22.17 0.91 -9.67
C THR A 425 -21.80 1.96 -8.62
N ILE A 426 -21.22 1.56 -7.49
CA ILE A 426 -20.51 2.48 -6.59
C ILE A 426 -19.10 1.96 -6.33
N ALA A 427 -18.10 2.65 -6.88
CA ALA A 427 -16.69 2.31 -6.71
C ALA A 427 -16.05 3.04 -5.51
N PRO A 428 -14.89 2.57 -4.99
CA PRO A 428 -14.18 3.28 -3.90
C PRO A 428 -13.71 4.69 -4.28
N THR A 429 -13.44 4.94 -5.58
CA THR A 429 -12.93 6.19 -6.16
C THR A 429 -11.60 6.74 -5.60
N GLY A 430 -10.94 6.07 -4.64
CA GLY A 430 -9.84 6.60 -3.79
C GLY A 430 -8.53 7.08 -4.44
N THR A 431 -8.48 7.31 -5.75
CA THR A 431 -7.48 8.19 -6.38
C THR A 431 -8.12 9.27 -7.26
N ILE A 432 -9.28 9.00 -7.89
CA ILE A 432 -10.01 10.00 -8.68
C ILE A 432 -10.74 11.03 -7.80
N SER A 433 -11.17 10.66 -6.59
CA SER A 433 -11.68 11.60 -5.58
C SER A 433 -10.62 12.62 -5.15
N ILE A 434 -9.35 12.20 -5.05
CA ILE A 434 -8.21 13.09 -4.77
C ILE A 434 -7.96 14.06 -5.94
N ILE A 435 -8.13 13.60 -7.19
CA ILE A 435 -8.03 14.46 -8.39
C ILE A 435 -9.17 15.49 -8.42
N ALA A 436 -10.39 15.06 -8.10
CA ALA A 436 -11.57 15.93 -8.01
C ALA A 436 -11.59 16.84 -6.76
N GLY A 437 -10.80 16.52 -5.73
CA GLY A 437 -10.75 17.27 -4.47
C GLY A 437 -11.98 17.08 -3.58
N CYS A 438 -12.58 15.88 -3.58
CA CYS A 438 -13.83 15.57 -2.86
C CYS A 438 -13.77 14.26 -2.06
N SER A 439 -14.81 13.98 -1.26
CA SER A 439 -14.98 12.73 -0.53
C SER A 439 -15.02 11.51 -1.46
N SER A 440 -14.58 10.36 -0.96
CA SER A 440 -14.43 9.15 -1.80
C SER A 440 -15.74 8.36 -1.88
N GLY A 441 -16.27 8.15 -3.08
CA GLY A 441 -17.44 7.31 -3.31
C GLY A 441 -18.65 7.77 -2.49
N ILE A 442 -19.29 6.81 -1.83
CA ILE A 442 -20.31 7.03 -0.79
C ILE A 442 -19.72 6.98 0.63
N GLU A 443 -18.39 6.89 0.79
CA GLU A 443 -17.77 6.83 2.11
C GLU A 443 -17.91 8.17 2.85
N PRO A 444 -18.12 8.15 4.18
CA PRO A 444 -18.07 9.35 5.00
C PRO A 444 -16.64 9.90 5.08
N ILE A 445 -16.51 11.14 5.57
CA ILE A 445 -15.20 11.76 5.78
C ILE A 445 -14.37 10.89 6.73
N PHE A 446 -13.20 10.41 6.31
CA PHE A 446 -12.38 9.57 7.19
C PHE A 446 -11.71 10.38 8.31
N ALA A 447 -11.23 11.59 7.99
CA ALA A 447 -10.61 12.51 8.95
C ALA A 447 -10.84 13.95 8.51
N LEU A 448 -11.17 14.83 9.47
CA LEU A 448 -11.37 16.26 9.25
C LEU A 448 -10.06 17.04 9.08
N ALA A 449 -8.98 16.52 9.65
CA ALA A 449 -7.61 16.99 9.45
C ALA A 449 -6.62 15.82 9.58
N PHE A 450 -5.51 15.87 8.86
CA PHE A 450 -4.42 14.90 8.97
C PHE A 450 -3.05 15.52 8.64
N GLU A 451 -1.98 14.97 9.21
CA GLU A 451 -0.60 15.32 8.84
C GLU A 451 -0.12 14.39 7.72
N ARG A 452 0.39 14.97 6.63
CA ARG A 452 1.07 14.22 5.56
C ARG A 452 2.58 14.45 5.64
N HIS A 453 3.34 13.36 5.62
CA HIS A 453 4.77 13.42 5.41
C HIS A 453 5.04 13.74 3.94
N VAL A 454 5.55 14.94 3.68
CA VAL A 454 6.18 15.30 2.42
C VAL A 454 7.64 14.84 2.47
N LEU A 455 8.30 14.74 1.31
CA LEU A 455 9.76 14.55 1.27
C LEU A 455 10.44 15.75 1.97
N ASP A 456 11.61 15.50 2.57
CA ASP A 456 12.41 16.50 3.30
C ASP A 456 11.82 17.08 4.60
N ARG A 457 11.47 16.17 5.52
CA ARG A 457 11.19 16.39 6.96
C ARG A 457 9.96 17.22 7.32
N ASP A 458 9.41 18.00 6.40
CA ASP A 458 8.23 18.83 6.65
C ASP A 458 6.94 18.00 6.77
N ARG A 459 6.07 18.48 7.65
CA ARG A 459 4.72 17.94 7.87
C ARG A 459 3.72 18.93 7.27
N LEU A 460 3.06 18.53 6.19
CA LEU A 460 1.95 19.32 5.67
C LEU A 460 0.70 18.98 6.51
N LEU A 461 0.12 19.99 7.14
CA LEU A 461 -1.18 19.88 7.79
C LEU A 461 -2.27 20.10 6.75
N GLU A 462 -3.03 19.05 6.46
CA GLU A 462 -4.17 19.09 5.57
C GLU A 462 -5.47 19.10 6.38
N ILE A 463 -6.41 19.97 5.99
CA ILE A 463 -7.73 20.13 6.63
C ILE A 463 -8.77 19.98 5.52
N HIS A 464 -9.85 19.27 5.81
CA HIS A 464 -10.96 19.10 4.89
C HIS A 464 -11.51 20.49 4.45
N PRO A 465 -11.59 20.82 3.15
CA PRO A 465 -11.88 22.18 2.70
C PRO A 465 -13.18 22.77 3.27
N LEU A 466 -14.29 22.02 3.16
CA LEU A 466 -15.59 22.44 3.70
C LEU A 466 -15.60 22.58 5.24
N PHE A 467 -14.72 21.85 5.94
CA PHE A 467 -14.59 21.98 7.40
C PHE A 467 -13.81 23.25 7.76
N ARG A 468 -12.73 23.56 7.04
CA ARG A 468 -12.02 24.84 7.17
C ARG A 468 -12.98 26.00 6.95
N GLU A 469 -13.72 25.99 5.84
CA GLU A 469 -14.70 27.02 5.46
C GLU A 469 -15.73 27.23 6.57
N ALA A 470 -16.37 26.16 7.06
CA ALA A 470 -17.37 26.25 8.14
C ALA A 470 -16.79 26.75 9.49
N LEU A 471 -15.52 26.47 9.81
CA LEU A 471 -14.86 27.02 10.99
C LEU A 471 -14.49 28.50 10.84
N GLU A 472 -14.12 28.92 9.63
CA GLU A 472 -13.77 30.30 9.29
C GLU A 472 -15.02 31.19 9.24
N GLU A 473 -16.12 30.74 8.61
CA GLU A 473 -17.43 31.40 8.64
C GLU A 473 -17.95 31.64 10.07
N ARG A 474 -17.71 30.67 10.97
CA ARG A 474 -18.11 30.74 12.38
C ARG A 474 -17.13 31.51 13.27
N GLY A 475 -15.98 31.94 12.74
CA GLY A 475 -14.97 32.68 13.51
C GLY A 475 -14.28 31.86 14.62
N ILE A 476 -14.35 30.53 14.56
CA ILE A 476 -13.80 29.61 15.59
C ILE A 476 -12.55 28.85 15.11
N TYR A 477 -12.10 29.07 13.87
CA TYR A 477 -10.86 28.51 13.36
C TYR A 477 -9.65 28.93 14.21
N SER A 478 -8.92 27.97 14.76
CA SER A 478 -7.67 28.17 15.49
C SER A 478 -6.72 26.99 15.28
N LYS A 479 -5.41 27.21 15.40
CA LYS A 479 -4.41 26.13 15.25
C LYS A 479 -4.55 25.10 16.38
N GLU A 480 -4.98 25.56 17.54
CA GLU A 480 -5.24 24.81 18.76
C GLU A 480 -6.43 23.86 18.57
N LEU A 481 -7.53 24.33 17.96
CA LEU A 481 -8.67 23.50 17.60
C LEU A 481 -8.27 22.41 16.60
N ILE A 482 -7.58 22.77 15.51
CA ILE A 482 -7.15 21.78 14.51
C ILE A 482 -6.17 20.76 15.11
N LYS A 483 -5.28 21.17 16.01
CA LYS A 483 -4.42 20.25 16.76
C LYS A 483 -5.21 19.26 17.61
N ARG A 484 -6.29 19.69 18.29
CA ARG A 484 -7.20 18.78 19.00
C ARG A 484 -7.90 17.81 18.04
N VAL A 485 -8.36 18.29 16.88
CA VAL A 485 -8.95 17.43 15.83
C VAL A 485 -7.96 16.37 15.34
N LEU A 486 -6.67 16.70 15.19
CA LEU A 486 -5.61 15.74 14.83
C LEU A 486 -5.34 14.70 15.92
N GLU A 487 -5.46 15.08 17.20
CA GLU A 487 -5.18 14.21 18.36
C GLU A 487 -6.36 13.29 18.71
N GLU A 488 -7.60 13.76 18.58
CA GLU A 488 -8.83 13.00 18.87
C GLU A 488 -9.45 12.34 17.62
N GLY A 489 -9.22 12.89 16.43
CA GLY A 489 -9.74 12.39 15.16
C GLY A 489 -11.23 12.68 14.90
N SER A 490 -11.88 13.48 15.76
CA SER A 490 -13.31 13.84 15.70
C SER A 490 -13.52 15.16 16.45
N ILE A 491 -14.65 15.83 16.19
CA ILE A 491 -15.15 16.99 16.96
C ILE A 491 -16.38 16.66 17.81
N ARG A 492 -16.94 15.43 17.75
CA ARG A 492 -18.27 15.10 18.31
C ARG A 492 -18.40 15.43 19.81
N ASN A 493 -17.29 15.36 20.54
CA ASN A 493 -17.16 15.63 21.97
C ASN A 493 -16.72 17.06 22.35
N PHE A 494 -16.47 17.95 21.38
CA PHE A 494 -15.92 19.29 21.66
C PHE A 494 -17.04 20.24 22.08
N SER A 495 -17.26 20.44 23.38
CA SER A 495 -18.33 21.30 23.90
C SER A 495 -18.21 22.78 23.48
N ASP A 496 -17.02 23.21 23.08
CA ASP A 496 -16.70 24.53 22.52
C ASP A 496 -16.97 24.66 21.01
N VAL A 497 -17.30 23.57 20.32
CA VAL A 497 -17.73 23.58 18.92
C VAL A 497 -19.26 23.53 18.84
N PRO A 498 -19.92 24.42 18.06
CA PRO A 498 -21.37 24.41 17.86
C PRO A 498 -21.94 23.04 17.50
N GLU A 499 -23.08 22.69 18.08
CA GLU A 499 -23.70 21.37 17.93
C GLU A 499 -24.01 21.03 16.47
N ASP A 500 -24.43 22.01 15.67
CA ASP A 500 -24.74 21.81 14.26
C ASP A 500 -23.49 21.38 13.45
N LEU A 501 -22.33 22.00 13.70
CA LEU A 501 -21.07 21.55 13.12
C LEU A 501 -20.70 20.13 13.60
N ARG A 502 -20.87 19.83 14.88
CA ARG A 502 -20.58 18.50 15.44
C ARG A 502 -21.49 17.38 14.90
N ARG A 503 -22.69 17.73 14.45
CA ARG A 503 -23.63 16.81 13.80
C ARG A 503 -23.34 16.64 12.30
N ILE A 504 -22.88 17.68 11.61
CA ILE A 504 -22.60 17.64 10.17
C ILE A 504 -21.23 16.98 9.89
N PHE A 505 -20.19 17.41 10.60
CA PHE A 505 -18.81 16.95 10.38
C PHE A 505 -18.48 15.70 11.21
N VAL A 506 -19.24 14.63 11.00
CA VAL A 506 -18.98 13.29 11.55
C VAL A 506 -17.93 12.55 10.72
N THR A 507 -17.04 11.81 11.37
CA THR A 507 -16.07 10.95 10.69
C THR A 507 -16.53 9.50 10.57
N ALA A 508 -15.85 8.71 9.73
CA ALA A 508 -16.12 7.29 9.54
C ALA A 508 -16.14 6.44 10.84
N LEU A 509 -15.46 6.89 11.91
CA LEU A 509 -15.42 6.24 13.22
C LEU A 509 -16.36 6.88 14.26
N ASP A 510 -17.01 7.99 13.93
CA ASP A 510 -18.11 8.56 14.73
C ASP A 510 -19.46 7.92 14.40
N ILE A 511 -19.59 7.34 13.20
CA ILE A 511 -20.82 6.77 12.64
C ILE A 511 -20.98 5.32 13.11
N ALA A 512 -22.17 4.97 13.62
CA ALA A 512 -22.46 3.60 14.05
C ALA A 512 -22.51 2.62 12.85
N PRO A 513 -22.09 1.34 13.00
CA PRO A 513 -22.05 0.36 11.92
C PRO A 513 -23.36 0.22 11.13
N GLU A 514 -24.50 0.30 11.82
CA GLU A 514 -25.84 0.19 11.25
C GLU A 514 -26.11 1.28 10.21
N TRP A 515 -25.64 2.51 10.44
CA TRP A 515 -25.77 3.61 9.48
C TRP A 515 -24.91 3.41 8.23
N HIS A 516 -23.72 2.81 8.35
CA HIS A 516 -22.93 2.44 7.17
C HIS A 516 -23.66 1.37 6.33
N VAL A 517 -24.32 0.40 6.97
CA VAL A 517 -25.08 -0.66 6.27
C VAL A 517 -26.35 -0.11 5.62
N MET A 518 -27.12 0.73 6.33
CA MET A 518 -28.32 1.39 5.76
C MET A 518 -27.96 2.28 4.56
N MET A 519 -26.87 3.06 4.66
CA MET A 519 -26.40 3.87 3.54
C MET A 519 -26.00 3.00 2.35
N GLN A 520 -25.29 1.88 2.57
CA GLN A 520 -24.97 0.95 1.50
C GLN A 520 -26.23 0.36 0.84
N ALA A 521 -27.23 -0.03 1.64
CA ALA A 521 -28.47 -0.60 1.15
C ALA A 521 -29.27 0.41 0.28
N ALA A 522 -29.37 1.67 0.71
CA ALA A 522 -30.00 2.75 -0.04
C ALA A 522 -29.40 2.92 -1.45
N PHE A 523 -28.06 2.96 -1.55
CA PHE A 523 -27.39 2.98 -2.86
C PHE A 523 -27.55 1.66 -3.62
N GLN A 524 -27.53 0.51 -2.94
CA GLN A 524 -27.60 -0.81 -3.59
C GLN A 524 -28.95 -1.09 -4.28
N GLN A 525 -30.06 -0.53 -3.76
CA GLN A 525 -31.38 -0.58 -4.40
C GLN A 525 -31.41 0.04 -5.81
N HIS A 526 -30.49 0.96 -6.10
CA HIS A 526 -30.44 1.74 -7.32
C HIS A 526 -29.11 1.57 -8.09
N VAL A 527 -28.48 0.39 -8.02
CA VAL A 527 -27.37 0.03 -8.92
C VAL A 527 -27.50 -1.38 -9.51
N ASP A 528 -27.22 -1.48 -10.82
CA ASP A 528 -27.20 -2.75 -11.56
C ASP A 528 -26.12 -3.70 -11.04
N ASN A 529 -24.90 -3.17 -10.87
CA ASN A 529 -23.75 -3.90 -10.34
C ASN A 529 -23.81 -3.88 -8.79
N ALA A 530 -22.68 -3.76 -8.09
CA ALA A 530 -22.65 -3.72 -6.63
C ALA A 530 -22.06 -2.41 -6.08
N VAL A 531 -22.05 -2.29 -4.75
CA VAL A 531 -21.54 -1.15 -4.00
C VAL A 531 -20.27 -1.55 -3.23
N SER A 532 -19.15 -0.85 -3.48
CA SER A 532 -17.99 -0.91 -2.60
C SER A 532 -18.20 0.05 -1.42
N LYS A 533 -18.28 -0.52 -0.22
CA LYS A 533 -18.40 0.22 1.04
C LYS A 533 -17.64 -0.52 2.13
N THR A 534 -16.92 0.24 2.95
CA THR A 534 -16.32 -0.23 4.20
C THR A 534 -17.27 0.04 5.35
N ILE A 535 -17.70 -0.99 6.07
CA ILE A 535 -18.38 -0.83 7.35
C ILE A 535 -17.30 -0.65 8.42
N ASN A 536 -17.12 0.57 8.89
CA ASN A 536 -16.09 0.90 9.87
C ASN A 536 -16.60 0.59 11.28
N PHE A 537 -15.76 -0.04 12.10
CA PHE A 537 -16.05 -0.36 13.49
C PHE A 537 -15.00 0.26 14.42
N PRO A 538 -15.39 0.77 15.61
CA PRO A 538 -14.44 1.19 16.62
C PRO A 538 -13.65 -0.01 17.16
N ASN A 539 -12.46 0.24 17.73
CA ASN A 539 -11.55 -0.83 18.17
C ASN A 539 -12.17 -1.82 19.18
N ASN A 540 -13.10 -1.35 20.01
CA ASN A 540 -13.83 -2.10 21.04
C ASN A 540 -15.06 -2.86 20.52
N ALA A 541 -15.40 -2.80 19.23
CA ALA A 541 -16.48 -3.59 18.65
C ALA A 541 -16.26 -5.10 18.87
N THR A 542 -17.34 -5.86 19.00
CA THR A 542 -17.31 -7.30 19.26
C THR A 542 -17.46 -8.12 17.96
N VAL A 543 -17.23 -9.43 18.05
CA VAL A 543 -17.54 -10.36 16.93
C VAL A 543 -19.04 -10.40 16.63
N ASP A 544 -19.89 -10.22 17.64
CA ASP A 544 -21.34 -10.18 17.47
C ASP A 544 -21.80 -8.94 16.68
N ASP A 545 -21.11 -7.81 16.82
CA ASP A 545 -21.42 -6.60 16.06
C ASP A 545 -21.06 -6.76 14.57
N ILE A 546 -19.95 -7.45 14.27
CA ILE A 546 -19.62 -7.87 12.90
C ILE A 546 -20.75 -8.76 12.33
N LYS A 547 -21.19 -9.79 13.08
CA LYS A 547 -22.28 -10.69 12.65
C LYS A 547 -23.58 -9.94 12.39
N LYS A 548 -24.00 -9.04 13.27
CA LYS A 548 -25.21 -8.21 13.09
C LYS A 548 -25.13 -7.44 11.77
N SER A 549 -23.98 -6.84 11.44
CA SER A 549 -23.84 -6.10 10.18
C SER A 549 -23.98 -7.00 8.94
N TYR A 550 -23.44 -8.23 8.96
CA TYR A 550 -23.63 -9.20 7.87
C TYR A 550 -25.09 -9.65 7.72
N LEU A 551 -25.78 -9.92 8.83
CA LEU A 551 -27.20 -10.29 8.83
C LEU A 551 -28.07 -9.14 8.30
N MET A 552 -27.87 -7.93 8.82
CA MET A 552 -28.56 -6.72 8.37
C MET A 552 -28.32 -6.43 6.89
N ALA A 553 -27.09 -6.61 6.40
CA ALA A 553 -26.78 -6.45 4.98
C ALA A 553 -27.51 -7.48 4.10
N TYR A 554 -27.60 -8.74 4.53
CA TYR A 554 -28.37 -9.77 3.82
C TYR A 554 -29.88 -9.44 3.82
N GLU A 555 -30.44 -9.05 4.97
CA GLU A 555 -31.85 -8.70 5.13
C GLU A 555 -32.26 -7.47 4.30
N LEU A 556 -31.37 -6.49 4.17
CA LEU A 556 -31.55 -5.29 3.34
C LEU A 556 -31.21 -5.51 1.85
N GLY A 557 -30.91 -6.74 1.42
CA GLY A 557 -30.67 -7.06 0.01
C GLY A 557 -29.34 -6.56 -0.56
N CYS A 558 -28.33 -6.31 0.29
CA CYS A 558 -26.98 -6.00 -0.17
C CYS A 558 -26.40 -7.16 -1.01
N LYS A 559 -25.53 -6.84 -1.98
CA LYS A 559 -24.83 -7.86 -2.80
C LYS A 559 -23.55 -8.40 -2.14
N GLY A 560 -23.02 -7.71 -1.12
CA GLY A 560 -21.89 -8.13 -0.30
C GLY A 560 -21.60 -7.15 0.83
N LEU A 561 -20.61 -7.44 1.68
CA LEU A 561 -20.18 -6.56 2.77
C LEU A 561 -18.68 -6.72 3.09
N THR A 562 -18.00 -5.59 3.26
CA THR A 562 -16.62 -5.50 3.77
C THR A 562 -16.62 -4.76 5.10
N VAL A 563 -15.95 -5.31 6.11
CA VAL A 563 -15.85 -4.69 7.44
C VAL A 563 -14.41 -4.30 7.75
N TYR A 564 -14.23 -3.21 8.49
CA TYR A 564 -12.92 -2.80 8.98
C TYR A 564 -13.02 -2.30 10.43
N ARG A 565 -12.47 -3.06 11.36
CA ARG A 565 -12.35 -2.65 12.76
C ARG A 565 -11.06 -1.86 12.97
N ASP A 566 -11.14 -0.69 13.60
CA ASP A 566 -9.96 0.11 13.90
C ASP A 566 -8.97 -0.68 14.76
N GLY A 567 -7.69 -0.60 14.43
CA GLY A 567 -6.62 -1.37 15.08
C GLY A 567 -6.58 -2.87 14.75
N SER A 568 -7.45 -3.41 13.87
CA SER A 568 -7.42 -4.83 13.45
C SER A 568 -6.20 -5.22 12.61
N ARG A 569 -5.47 -4.26 12.04
CA ARG A 569 -4.24 -4.50 11.27
C ARG A 569 -3.00 -3.87 11.91
N GLU A 570 -1.86 -4.53 11.74
CA GLU A 570 -0.58 -4.02 12.22
C GLU A 570 -0.18 -2.71 11.52
N GLU A 571 -0.35 -2.67 10.19
CA GLU A 571 -0.24 -1.48 9.35
C GLU A 571 -1.63 -0.93 8.99
N GLN A 572 -1.87 0.36 9.24
CA GLN A 572 -3.06 1.08 8.77
C GLN A 572 -2.63 2.17 7.80
N VAL A 573 -3.38 2.35 6.70
CA VAL A 573 -3.05 3.32 5.64
C VAL A 573 -3.19 4.78 6.12
N LEU A 574 -4.09 5.02 7.07
CA LEU A 574 -4.36 6.32 7.68
C LEU A 574 -4.21 6.18 9.21
N ASN A 575 -3.03 6.49 9.75
CA ASN A 575 -2.75 6.36 11.18
C ASN A 575 -3.14 7.63 11.96
N ARG A 576 -3.92 7.47 13.05
CA ARG A 576 -4.15 8.54 14.04
C ARG A 576 -2.86 8.84 14.82
N LEU A 577 -2.64 10.10 15.18
CA LEU A 577 -1.44 10.58 15.88
C LEU A 577 -1.17 9.91 17.24
N LYS A 578 -2.19 9.37 17.93
CA LYS A 578 -2.00 8.58 19.15
C LYS A 578 -1.00 7.42 18.96
N ARG A 579 -1.04 6.70 17.83
CA ARG A 579 -0.12 5.57 17.55
C ARG A 579 1.34 6.03 17.31
N LEU A 580 1.59 7.28 16.92
CA LEU A 580 2.94 7.83 16.72
C LEU A 580 3.71 8.07 18.03
N ARG A 581 3.03 8.17 19.18
CA ARG A 581 3.70 8.25 20.49
C ARG A 581 4.10 6.87 21.04
N GLU A 582 3.39 5.81 20.66
CA GLU A 582 3.56 4.47 21.27
C GLU A 582 4.34 3.48 20.39
N LYS A 583 4.21 3.52 19.05
CA LYS A 583 4.94 2.62 18.12
C LYS A 583 6.37 3.09 17.75
N LYS A 584 7.12 3.70 18.67
CA LYS A 584 8.50 4.19 18.41
C LYS A 584 9.61 3.20 18.84
N LYS A 585 9.43 1.95 18.44
CA LYS A 585 10.36 0.79 18.34
C LYS A 585 9.58 -0.21 17.46
N GLU A 586 10.05 -0.71 16.31
CA GLU A 586 11.42 -0.91 15.81
C GLU A 586 11.53 -0.59 14.29
N GLY A 587 12.66 -0.91 13.65
CA GLY A 587 12.70 -1.06 12.17
C GLY A 587 13.15 0.15 11.33
N ARG A 588 13.93 1.10 11.88
CA ARG A 588 14.69 2.08 11.08
C ARG A 588 16.17 2.00 11.38
N TYR A 589 17.00 1.92 10.35
CA TYR A 589 18.46 2.08 10.47
C TYR A 589 18.76 3.43 11.11
N ILE A 590 19.35 3.40 12.32
CA ILE A 590 19.72 4.60 13.05
C ILE A 590 20.97 5.19 12.37
N LYS A 591 20.93 6.48 12.06
CA LYS A 591 22.09 7.22 11.54
C LYS A 591 22.82 7.87 12.72
N PRO A 592 24.18 7.87 12.75
CA PRO A 592 24.93 8.51 13.82
C PRO A 592 24.72 10.03 13.84
N ARG A 593 24.70 10.61 15.04
CA ARG A 593 24.73 12.06 15.29
C ARG A 593 25.86 12.72 14.47
N PRO A 594 25.62 13.86 13.78
CA PRO A 594 26.66 14.57 13.04
C PRO A 594 27.74 15.07 14.01
N ARG A 595 29.01 14.98 13.60
CA ARG A 595 30.15 15.38 14.44
C ARG A 595 30.35 16.90 14.36
N PRO A 596 30.42 17.63 15.49
CA PRO A 596 30.82 19.03 15.50
C PRO A 596 32.25 19.25 14.96
N ALA A 597 32.55 20.48 14.54
CA ALA A 597 33.89 20.85 14.07
C ALA A 597 34.95 20.77 15.18
N VAL A 598 34.57 21.16 16.40
CA VAL A 598 35.41 21.13 17.62
C VAL A 598 34.68 20.35 18.70
N MET A 599 35.39 19.52 19.46
CA MET A 599 34.86 18.76 20.60
C MET A 599 35.82 18.82 21.78
N GLN A 600 35.30 18.70 23.00
CA GLN A 600 36.11 18.49 24.19
C GLN A 600 36.41 16.99 24.36
N GLY A 601 37.57 16.68 24.93
CA GLY A 601 37.98 15.30 25.14
C GLY A 601 39.13 15.14 26.12
N VAL A 602 39.28 13.92 26.62
CA VAL A 602 40.31 13.54 27.58
C VAL A 602 41.11 12.35 27.04
N THR A 603 42.43 12.44 27.11
CA THR A 603 43.33 11.37 26.65
C THR A 603 44.03 10.71 27.84
N GLY A 604 43.84 9.41 28.00
CA GLY A 604 44.55 8.60 28.99
C GLY A 604 45.53 7.63 28.35
N LYS A 605 46.56 7.25 29.11
CA LYS A 605 47.54 6.23 28.74
C LYS A 605 47.32 4.96 29.56
N ILE A 606 47.18 3.82 28.89
CA ILE A 606 47.06 2.50 29.50
C ILE A 606 48.15 1.59 28.92
N LYS A 607 48.85 0.86 29.79
CA LYS A 607 49.86 -0.12 29.37
C LYS A 607 49.17 -1.45 29.01
N VAL A 608 49.46 -1.97 27.82
CA VAL A 608 48.93 -3.24 27.28
C VAL A 608 50.11 -4.13 26.86
N GLY A 609 49.89 -5.43 26.64
CA GLY A 609 50.97 -6.36 26.25
C GLY A 609 51.77 -5.92 25.03
N CYS A 610 51.11 -5.30 24.05
CA CYS A 610 51.71 -4.80 22.82
C CYS A 610 52.30 -3.38 22.92
N GLY A 611 52.36 -2.76 24.11
CA GLY A 611 52.97 -1.44 24.32
C GLY A 611 52.12 -0.45 25.12
N ASN A 612 52.22 0.84 24.79
CA ASN A 612 51.40 1.89 25.40
C ASN A 612 50.23 2.24 24.48
N LEU A 613 49.01 2.03 24.96
CA LEU A 613 47.78 2.43 24.30
C LEU A 613 47.34 3.80 24.84
N TYR A 614 47.24 4.77 23.95
CA TYR A 614 46.65 6.08 24.23
C TYR A 614 45.19 6.05 23.79
N ILE A 615 44.28 6.42 24.68
CA ILE A 615 42.83 6.38 24.47
C ILE A 615 42.29 7.78 24.72
N THR A 616 41.75 8.40 23.67
CA THR A 616 41.08 9.70 23.71
C THR A 616 39.57 9.47 23.69
N ILE A 617 38.86 10.01 24.67
CA ILE A 617 37.40 9.98 24.73
C ILE A 617 36.92 11.43 24.59
N ASN A 618 36.23 11.73 23.48
CA ASN A 618 35.57 13.01 23.27
C ASN A 618 34.11 12.90 23.70
N TYR A 619 33.55 13.99 24.22
CA TYR A 619 32.23 14.01 24.83
C TYR A 619 31.50 15.33 24.58
N ASP A 620 30.19 15.32 24.83
CA ASP A 620 29.30 16.48 24.86
C ASP A 620 28.34 16.40 26.06
N ASP A 621 27.35 17.29 26.12
CA ASP A 621 26.36 17.36 27.21
C ASP A 621 25.49 16.10 27.36
N GLU A 622 25.46 15.21 26.35
CA GLU A 622 24.76 13.92 26.39
C GLU A 622 25.68 12.76 26.84
N GLY A 623 26.99 12.99 26.97
CA GLY A 623 27.99 12.01 27.44
C GLY A 623 29.08 11.67 26.41
N PRO A 624 29.69 10.46 26.47
CA PRO A 624 30.78 10.09 25.56
C PRO A 624 30.28 9.96 24.12
N PHE A 625 30.94 10.68 23.20
CA PHE A 625 30.53 10.82 21.81
C PHE A 625 31.39 9.97 20.86
N GLU A 626 32.71 10.01 21.00
CA GLU A 626 33.63 9.23 20.17
C GLU A 626 34.88 8.83 20.96
N VAL A 627 35.48 7.71 20.57
CA VAL A 627 36.68 7.13 21.18
C VAL A 627 37.72 6.87 20.09
N PHE A 628 38.92 7.41 20.26
CA PHE A 628 40.09 7.09 19.45
C PHE A 628 41.11 6.36 20.30
N SER A 629 41.77 5.35 19.74
CA SER A 629 42.84 4.63 20.42
C SER A 629 44.03 4.43 19.48
N SER A 630 45.25 4.59 20.01
CA SER A 630 46.50 4.44 19.23
C SER A 630 47.62 3.79 20.04
N LEU A 631 48.33 2.84 19.43
CA LEU A 631 49.56 2.26 19.97
C LEU A 631 50.76 3.09 19.51
N GLY A 632 51.35 3.87 20.42
CA GLY A 632 52.17 5.03 20.03
C GLY A 632 53.42 4.82 19.18
N LYS A 633 53.88 3.58 18.95
CA LYS A 633 55.02 3.26 18.04
C LYS A 633 54.85 1.93 17.27
N ALA A 634 53.62 1.42 17.11
CA ALA A 634 53.39 0.14 16.45
C ALA A 634 52.55 0.30 15.17
N GLY A 635 53.11 -0.05 14.02
CA GLY A 635 52.37 -0.30 12.78
C GLY A 635 51.89 -1.75 12.69
N GLY A 636 51.12 -2.07 11.64
CA GLY A 636 50.64 -3.43 11.35
C GLY A 636 49.27 -3.79 11.95
N CYS A 637 48.91 -5.08 11.91
CA CYS A 637 47.55 -5.57 12.17
C CYS A 637 46.94 -5.11 13.49
N ALA A 638 47.74 -4.98 14.56
CA ALA A 638 47.25 -4.52 15.87
C ALA A 638 46.73 -3.07 15.82
N ALA A 639 47.38 -2.18 15.07
CA ALA A 639 46.93 -0.79 14.92
C ALA A 639 45.64 -0.73 14.10
N ALA A 640 45.56 -1.46 12.99
CA ALA A 640 44.37 -1.52 12.14
C ALA A 640 43.13 -2.06 12.90
N GLN A 641 43.30 -3.10 13.72
CA GLN A 641 42.23 -3.63 14.56
C GLN A 641 41.76 -2.62 15.61
N ILE A 642 42.69 -1.92 16.27
CA ILE A 642 42.37 -0.89 17.28
C ILE A 642 41.66 0.31 16.66
N GLU A 643 42.04 0.71 15.45
CA GLU A 643 41.33 1.76 14.70
C GLU A 643 39.91 1.30 14.33
N ALA A 644 39.75 0.09 13.81
CA ALA A 644 38.44 -0.48 13.48
C ALA A 644 37.51 -0.54 14.71
N ILE A 645 38.01 -1.00 15.86
CA ILE A 645 37.27 -1.02 17.12
C ILE A 645 36.91 0.41 17.56
N SER A 646 37.85 1.35 17.52
CA SER A 646 37.62 2.75 17.87
C SER A 646 36.53 3.40 17.00
N ARG A 647 36.54 3.13 15.69
CA ARG A 647 35.51 3.58 14.74
C ARG A 647 34.13 2.95 15.03
N LEU A 648 34.06 1.65 15.33
CA LEU A 648 32.81 0.96 15.65
C LEU A 648 32.21 1.40 17.00
N VAL A 649 33.05 1.61 18.02
CA VAL A 649 32.64 2.19 19.31
C VAL A 649 32.07 3.59 19.11
N SER A 650 32.79 4.45 18.37
CA SER A 650 32.34 5.81 18.06
C SER A 650 31.06 5.84 17.23
N LEU A 651 30.88 4.90 16.30
CA LEU A 651 29.62 4.74 15.56
C LEU A 651 28.47 4.35 16.50
N GLY A 652 28.71 3.43 17.45
CA GLY A 652 27.71 3.00 18.43
C GLY A 652 27.28 4.14 19.35
N LEU A 653 28.24 4.85 19.95
CA LEU A 653 28.00 6.03 20.79
C LEU A 653 27.18 7.09 20.05
N ARG A 654 27.62 7.49 18.86
CA ARG A 654 26.90 8.47 18.01
C ARG A 654 25.54 7.98 17.54
N SER A 655 25.27 6.67 17.55
CA SER A 655 23.97 6.09 17.20
C SER A 655 23.05 5.89 18.42
N GLY A 656 23.43 6.38 19.60
CA GLY A 656 22.61 6.31 20.81
C GLY A 656 22.59 4.93 21.48
N ILE A 657 23.61 4.10 21.26
CA ILE A 657 23.80 2.87 22.04
C ILE A 657 24.26 3.25 23.45
N ASP A 658 23.60 2.69 24.47
CA ASP A 658 24.02 2.81 25.88
C ASP A 658 25.52 2.44 26.01
N PRO A 659 26.39 3.39 26.41
CA PRO A 659 27.82 3.13 26.45
C PRO A 659 28.21 2.00 27.43
N PHE A 660 27.39 1.71 28.46
CA PHE A 660 27.63 0.56 29.35
C PHE A 660 27.45 -0.78 28.64
N GLN A 661 26.61 -0.88 27.59
CA GLN A 661 26.55 -2.08 26.75
C GLN A 661 27.85 -2.26 25.97
N ILE A 662 28.40 -1.18 25.42
CA ILE A 662 29.69 -1.21 24.70
C ILE A 662 30.81 -1.64 25.66
N VAL A 663 30.87 -1.06 26.86
CA VAL A 663 31.79 -1.46 27.93
C VAL A 663 31.69 -2.97 28.22
N ARG A 664 30.46 -3.51 28.34
CA ARG A 664 30.21 -4.94 28.59
C ARG A 664 30.69 -5.84 27.45
N GLN A 665 30.63 -5.41 26.19
CA GLN A 665 31.15 -6.18 25.06
C GLN A 665 32.68 -6.18 24.99
N LEU A 666 33.33 -5.09 25.41
CA LEU A 666 34.78 -4.91 25.29
C LEU A 666 35.58 -5.47 26.48
N LYS A 667 35.06 -5.33 27.70
CA LYS A 667 35.72 -5.82 28.91
C LYS A 667 35.76 -7.35 28.92
N GLY A 668 36.90 -7.92 29.32
CA GLY A 668 37.09 -9.37 29.37
C GLY A 668 37.69 -9.99 28.10
N ILE A 669 37.70 -9.29 26.96
CA ILE A 669 38.39 -9.77 25.75
C ILE A 669 39.88 -9.93 26.04
N ARG A 670 40.45 -11.09 25.69
CA ARG A 670 41.83 -11.47 26.02
C ARG A 670 42.68 -11.66 24.77
N CYS A 671 43.88 -11.10 24.75
CA CYS A 671 44.92 -11.40 23.76
C CYS A 671 45.99 -12.32 24.38
N PRO A 672 46.96 -12.85 23.60
CA PRO A 672 47.99 -13.76 24.11
C PRO A 672 48.92 -13.15 25.17
N ILE A 673 48.96 -11.81 25.31
CA ILE A 673 49.90 -11.09 26.17
C ILE A 673 49.13 -10.13 27.13
N PRO A 674 48.46 -10.65 28.17
CA PRO A 674 47.84 -9.83 29.21
C PRO A 674 48.92 -9.19 30.12
N ILE A 675 48.61 -8.02 30.73
CA ILE A 675 49.51 -7.32 31.66
C ILE A 675 48.83 -7.09 33.01
N LYS A 676 49.55 -7.38 34.10
CA LYS A 676 49.18 -6.98 35.47
C LYS A 676 49.42 -5.48 35.67
N ILE A 677 48.42 -4.79 36.22
CA ILE A 677 48.41 -3.32 36.36
C ILE A 677 49.13 -2.89 37.64
N GLY A 678 48.95 -3.66 38.71
CA GLY A 678 49.55 -3.43 40.03
C GLY A 678 48.98 -4.41 41.07
N PRO A 679 49.51 -4.42 42.30
CA PRO A 679 48.97 -5.23 43.39
C PRO A 679 47.48 -4.88 43.63
N GLY A 680 46.60 -5.89 43.60
CA GLY A 680 45.16 -5.71 43.82
C GLY A 680 44.35 -5.02 42.71
N GLN A 681 44.99 -4.45 41.68
CA GLN A 681 44.30 -3.72 40.59
C GLN A 681 43.88 -4.59 39.39
N GLY A 682 44.28 -5.86 39.38
CA GLY A 682 43.94 -6.82 38.32
C GLY A 682 44.82 -6.74 37.07
N GLU A 683 44.31 -7.29 35.97
CA GLU A 683 44.98 -7.40 34.67
C GLU A 683 44.23 -6.61 33.60
N ILE A 684 44.97 -5.96 32.67
CA ILE A 684 44.47 -5.62 31.34
C ILE A 684 44.68 -6.83 30.44
N LEU A 685 43.58 -7.31 29.85
CA LEU A 685 43.55 -8.56 29.11
C LEU A 685 43.85 -8.37 27.61
N SER A 686 43.58 -7.20 27.06
CA SER A 686 43.80 -6.84 25.65
C SER A 686 43.62 -5.33 25.42
N CYS A 687 43.87 -4.86 24.20
CA CYS A 687 43.53 -3.49 23.79
C CYS A 687 42.01 -3.19 23.84
N PRO A 688 41.11 -4.07 23.35
CA PRO A 688 39.67 -3.94 23.61
C PRO A 688 39.30 -3.80 25.09
N ASP A 689 39.85 -4.66 25.97
CA ASP A 689 39.59 -4.60 27.42
C ASP A 689 40.08 -3.28 28.04
N ALA A 690 41.20 -2.74 27.56
CA ALA A 690 41.68 -1.40 27.93
C ALA A 690 40.69 -0.29 27.51
N ILE A 691 40.14 -0.35 26.28
CA ILE A 691 39.16 0.62 25.78
C ILE A 691 37.86 0.55 26.61
N GLY A 692 37.35 -0.65 26.87
CA GLY A 692 36.15 -0.86 27.69
C GLY A 692 36.33 -0.31 29.12
N ARG A 693 37.49 -0.53 29.74
CA ARG A 693 37.81 0.00 31.07
C ARG A 693 38.05 1.51 31.08
N ALA A 694 38.65 2.07 30.03
CA ALA A 694 38.83 3.52 29.89
C ALA A 694 37.47 4.23 29.83
N LEU A 695 36.55 3.73 29.00
CA LEU A 695 35.21 4.26 28.84
C LEU A 695 34.38 4.14 30.13
N GLU A 696 34.43 2.98 30.80
CA GLU A 696 33.79 2.78 32.10
C GLU A 696 34.32 3.75 33.17
N ARG A 697 35.64 3.94 33.26
CA ARG A 697 36.25 4.84 34.24
C ARG A 697 35.87 6.30 33.97
N PHE A 698 35.90 6.73 32.70
CA PHE A 698 35.44 8.05 32.29
C PHE A 698 33.99 8.32 32.71
N MET A 699 33.07 7.39 32.42
CA MET A 699 31.66 7.50 32.81
C MET A 699 31.43 7.50 34.32
N LEU A 700 32.32 6.88 35.09
CA LEU A 700 32.30 6.88 36.57
C LEU A 700 33.08 8.06 37.18
N GLY A 701 33.49 9.06 36.39
CA GLY A 701 34.24 10.23 36.85
C GLY A 701 35.66 9.92 37.37
N LYS A 702 36.25 8.79 36.96
CA LYS A 702 37.57 8.33 37.40
C LYS A 702 38.63 8.59 36.31
N PRO A 703 39.90 8.86 36.68
CA PRO A 703 40.99 9.00 35.72
C PRO A 703 41.11 7.78 34.80
N ILE A 704 41.31 7.99 33.50
CA ILE A 704 41.46 6.90 32.52
C ILE A 704 42.72 6.05 32.82
N SER A 705 43.78 6.67 33.33
CA SER A 705 44.97 5.97 33.81
C SER A 705 44.72 5.21 35.12
N PHE A 706 45.51 4.16 35.35
CA PHE A 706 45.54 3.38 36.59
C PHE A 706 46.68 3.77 37.55
N GLN A 707 47.51 4.74 37.17
CA GLN A 707 48.56 5.30 38.02
C GLN A 707 48.00 6.50 38.81
N GLU A 708 48.39 6.60 40.08
CA GLU A 708 48.01 7.70 40.97
C GLU A 708 48.65 9.04 40.56
N GLU A 709 48.10 10.13 41.11
CA GLU A 709 48.34 11.50 40.66
C GLU A 709 49.79 11.97 40.81
N VAL A 710 50.28 12.68 39.80
CA VAL A 710 51.29 13.73 39.95
C VAL A 710 50.84 14.95 39.15
N LEU A 711 49.91 15.73 39.72
CA LEU A 711 49.61 17.07 39.23
C LEU A 711 50.39 18.08 40.10
N GLY A 712 51.62 18.38 39.70
CA GLY A 712 52.52 19.25 40.45
C GLY A 712 53.40 20.10 39.55
N HIS A 713 53.06 21.38 39.44
CA HIS A 713 53.90 22.49 38.94
C HIS A 713 54.70 22.30 37.64
N THR A 714 54.23 22.89 36.54
CA THR A 714 55.08 23.65 35.58
C THR A 714 54.25 24.53 34.65
N LEU A 715 53.58 25.53 35.23
CA LEU A 715 52.86 26.57 34.48
C LEU A 715 53.69 27.86 34.50
N ASP A 716 54.90 27.82 33.89
CA ASP A 716 55.80 28.99 33.87
C ASP A 716 56.93 28.95 32.81
N ARG A 717 56.68 28.47 31.57
CA ARG A 717 57.76 28.38 30.55
C ARG A 717 57.46 28.74 29.10
N PHE A 718 56.24 29.16 28.75
CA PHE A 718 55.91 29.58 27.38
C PHE A 718 55.09 30.87 27.33
N THR A 719 55.58 31.91 28.02
CA THR A 719 55.33 33.31 27.64
C THR A 719 56.56 33.85 26.92
N LYS A 720 56.51 33.95 25.58
CA LYS A 720 57.12 35.00 24.73
C LYS A 720 57.26 34.52 23.28
N GLU A 721 56.90 35.44 22.36
CA GLU A 721 57.55 35.75 21.07
C GLU A 721 57.79 34.59 20.07
N GLU A 722 57.76 34.76 18.75
CA GLU A 722 57.11 35.63 17.78
C GLU A 722 57.67 35.18 16.40
N ASN A 723 56.89 35.32 15.33
CA ASN A 723 57.33 35.44 13.92
C ASN A 723 57.96 34.28 13.11
N SER A 724 57.61 34.30 11.81
CA SER A 724 58.31 33.75 10.61
C SER A 724 58.36 32.21 10.40
N SER A 725 58.33 31.66 9.18
CA SER A 725 57.88 32.15 7.85
C SER A 725 57.88 30.99 6.82
N GLU A 726 56.99 31.07 5.82
CA GLU A 726 57.14 30.66 4.38
C GLU A 726 57.78 29.31 3.94
N GLU A 727 57.04 28.62 3.03
CA GLU A 727 57.54 27.92 1.81
C GLU A 727 58.49 26.68 1.95
N SER A 728 58.78 25.82 0.96
CA SER A 728 58.17 25.34 -0.31
C SER A 728 58.93 24.05 -0.78
N GLU A 729 58.56 23.18 -1.74
CA GLU A 729 57.37 23.05 -2.61
C GLU A 729 57.05 21.58 -3.08
N ARG A 730 56.71 21.39 -4.38
CA ARG A 730 56.16 20.23 -5.15
C ARG A 730 57.12 19.06 -5.47
N GLY A 731 56.55 17.91 -5.88
CA GLY A 731 57.25 16.87 -6.67
C GLY A 731 56.50 15.55 -6.94
N THR A 732 55.83 15.43 -8.09
CA THR A 732 55.25 14.20 -8.72
C THR A 732 56.34 13.33 -9.40
N SER A 733 56.20 12.06 -9.86
CA SER A 733 55.15 11.01 -9.99
C SER A 733 55.79 9.72 -10.58
N GLU A 734 55.20 8.52 -10.38
CA GLU A 734 55.20 7.31 -11.29
C GLU A 734 56.55 6.71 -11.83
N MET A 735 56.74 5.43 -12.19
CA MET A 735 56.16 4.10 -11.86
C MET A 735 57.13 2.97 -12.36
N SER A 736 56.90 1.70 -11.96
CA SER A 736 57.40 0.41 -12.55
C SER A 736 58.91 0.02 -12.63
N GLU A 737 59.32 -0.96 -11.79
CA GLU A 737 59.77 -2.37 -12.11
C GLU A 737 60.86 -2.74 -13.17
N PRO A 738 61.45 -3.98 -13.19
CA PRO A 738 61.65 -5.05 -12.15
C PRO A 738 63.05 -5.80 -12.19
N GLU A 739 63.16 -6.98 -11.53
CA GLU A 739 64.16 -8.10 -11.65
C GLU A 739 65.54 -8.03 -10.91
N THR A 740 66.21 -9.11 -10.41
CA THR A 740 65.91 -10.55 -10.12
C THR A 740 66.87 -11.16 -9.03
N ALA A 741 66.57 -12.39 -8.57
CA ALA A 741 67.18 -13.31 -7.55
C ALA A 741 68.74 -13.43 -7.36
N GLY A 742 69.30 -14.05 -6.29
CA GLY A 742 68.73 -14.68 -5.05
C GLY A 742 69.69 -15.62 -4.25
N HIS A 743 69.12 -16.43 -3.33
CA HIS A 743 69.61 -17.71 -2.69
C HIS A 743 70.40 -17.79 -1.33
N SER A 744 69.69 -18.30 -0.29
CA SER A 744 70.10 -19.28 0.77
C SER A 744 71.11 -18.89 1.89
N SER A 745 71.09 -19.45 3.12
CA SER A 745 70.05 -20.15 3.93
C SER A 745 70.53 -20.39 5.38
N ARG A 746 69.68 -20.18 6.40
CA ARG A 746 69.57 -20.99 7.66
C ARG A 746 68.53 -20.44 8.66
N GLU A 747 67.50 -21.26 8.91
CA GLU A 747 66.69 -21.39 10.13
C GLU A 747 66.48 -20.16 11.04
N GLU A 748 65.38 -19.43 10.79
CA GLU A 748 64.74 -18.53 11.76
C GLU A 748 63.34 -19.06 12.13
N GLU A 749 62.98 -19.00 13.42
CA GLU A 749 61.61 -19.27 13.89
C GLU A 749 60.68 -18.11 13.51
N ILE A 750 60.08 -18.18 12.32
CA ILE A 750 59.14 -17.16 11.84
C ILE A 750 57.74 -17.42 12.40
N PHE A 751 57.22 -16.42 13.13
CA PHE A 751 55.88 -16.41 13.72
C PHE A 751 54.79 -16.53 12.65
N HIS A 752 53.83 -17.43 12.87
CA HIS A 752 52.72 -17.68 11.94
C HIS A 752 51.86 -16.44 11.67
N VAL A 753 51.65 -16.15 10.38
CA VAL A 753 50.63 -15.23 9.87
C VAL A 753 49.56 -16.08 9.16
N GLY A 754 48.33 -16.06 9.67
CA GLY A 754 47.16 -16.62 8.96
C GLY A 754 46.61 -17.96 9.46
N VAL A 755 45.29 -18.10 9.31
CA VAL A 755 44.52 -19.34 9.49
C VAL A 755 43.84 -19.70 8.17
N CYS A 756 43.70 -20.99 7.90
CA CYS A 756 43.16 -21.51 6.66
C CYS A 756 41.69 -21.09 6.49
N PRO A 757 41.29 -20.48 5.35
CA PRO A 757 39.93 -20.03 5.14
C PRO A 757 38.91 -21.19 5.04
N GLU A 758 39.33 -22.37 4.60
CA GLU A 758 38.48 -23.56 4.46
C GLU A 758 38.18 -24.25 5.81
N CYS A 759 39.16 -24.32 6.73
CA CYS A 759 39.05 -25.17 7.93
C CYS A 759 39.59 -24.55 9.25
N GLY A 760 40.05 -23.30 9.23
CA GLY A 760 40.54 -22.60 10.43
C GLY A 760 41.89 -23.07 11.00
N SER A 761 42.50 -24.12 10.46
CA SER A 761 43.82 -24.61 10.90
C SER A 761 44.94 -23.61 10.57
N PRO A 762 46.04 -23.52 11.36
CA PRO A 762 47.17 -22.66 11.04
C PRO A 762 47.76 -22.96 9.65
N LEU A 763 47.98 -21.92 8.85
CA LEU A 763 48.64 -22.05 7.54
C LEU A 763 50.15 -22.14 7.71
N LYS A 764 50.80 -23.01 6.94
CA LYS A 764 52.25 -23.09 6.85
C LYS A 764 52.69 -22.45 5.54
N TYR A 765 53.65 -21.53 5.60
CA TYR A 765 54.27 -20.99 4.40
C TYR A 765 55.40 -21.92 3.93
N LYS A 766 55.36 -22.36 2.67
CA LYS A 766 56.42 -23.17 2.05
C LYS A 766 56.43 -22.93 0.55
N GLU A 767 57.62 -22.76 -0.03
CA GLU A 767 57.84 -22.69 -1.49
C GLU A 767 57.00 -21.60 -2.21
N GLY A 768 56.74 -20.47 -1.55
CA GLY A 768 55.97 -19.35 -2.11
C GLY A 768 54.46 -19.44 -1.90
N CYS A 769 53.98 -20.46 -1.19
CA CYS A 769 52.56 -20.66 -0.94
C CYS A 769 52.24 -20.85 0.54
N ASP A 770 51.16 -20.23 1.00
CA ASP A 770 50.42 -20.66 2.17
C ASP A 770 49.77 -22.01 1.86
N TYR A 771 50.08 -23.03 2.63
CA TYR A 771 49.42 -24.33 2.53
C TYR A 771 48.84 -24.79 3.88
N CYS A 772 47.66 -25.39 3.82
CA CYS A 772 47.03 -26.03 4.96
C CYS A 772 47.40 -27.52 4.99
N PRO A 773 48.06 -28.03 6.05
CA PRO A 773 48.41 -29.44 6.15
C PRO A 773 47.21 -30.37 6.46
N VAL A 774 46.00 -29.82 6.64
CA VAL A 774 44.79 -30.58 7.05
C VAL A 774 43.83 -30.80 5.88
N CYS A 775 43.49 -29.73 5.15
CA CYS A 775 42.57 -29.79 4.00
C CYS A 775 43.26 -29.63 2.64
N PHE A 776 44.60 -29.48 2.63
CA PHE A 776 45.42 -29.27 1.43
C PHE A 776 45.09 -28.00 0.62
N TYR A 777 44.31 -27.07 1.19
CA TYR A 777 44.17 -25.71 0.66
C TYR A 777 45.55 -25.09 0.43
N THR A 778 45.78 -24.59 -0.78
CA THR A 778 46.99 -23.85 -1.17
C THR A 778 46.61 -22.49 -1.73
N LYS A 779 47.36 -21.47 -1.32
CA LYS A 779 47.31 -20.12 -1.90
C LYS A 779 48.74 -19.62 -2.06
N CYS A 780 49.17 -19.48 -3.29
CA CYS A 780 50.45 -18.84 -3.62
C CYS A 780 50.23 -17.33 -3.78
N GLU A 781 51.26 -16.53 -3.51
CA GLU A 781 51.30 -15.12 -3.91
C GLU A 781 51.64 -14.99 -5.40
#